data_AF-A0A2E7UQF4-F1
#
_entry.id   AF-A0A2E7UQF4-F1
#
_cell.length_a   1.000
_cell.length_b   1.000
_cell.length_c   1.000
_cell.angle_alpha   90.00
_cell.angle_beta   90.00
_cell.angle_gamma   90.00
#
_symmetry.space_group_name_H-M   'P 1'
#
loop_
_entity.id
_entity.type
_entity.pdbx_description
1 polymer ?
#
loop_
_entity_poly.entity_id
_entity_poly.type
_entity_poly.pdbx_seq_one_letter_code
_entity_poly.pdbx_strand_id
1 'polypeptide(L)'
;MHGYHMGINLGHDRSVAVVRDGEILVAIEQERLDRIKHSVGFMVQSPSEMKHIQVPGECIRYCLDALGVPLSAMATITANMPGRDFGPEIMRGKFSRDISEVVCTIPSHHLAHAYSAWWPSGMDDALVFVSDGSGSTECTSDGRWKTESYTLYTARNGRLEPFHHERVQAHLASLSTLGFLYEHISRKAGFETRIGTNIRFAEAGKLMGLAAFGGPQPQWHRWLQPVPGEPRVSMSAYDIFLEVAALERIYNTADGRPYMRPWLVDLAHKVQKELEDALCHIISEAMAQTGLRTLCMAGGVALNSVANYKILQQCGLDDIFIFPAAADNGVAAGCALWAYAEVEGGTLRPPLRVATLGQPATTSQIDAAIEAHSDLLIVERKSPDDMVAVVADALSTGSIVARYEGGCEYGPRALGHRSILADPTFERMKDVINARVKFREAFRPFAPVIPLDRASEVFALGTKSPFMLLVADIRPEYHPVLPAITHADGTGRVQTCTAQDNPFFHTLCNTLADRRPGPPVLLNTSFNVAGQPIVETPTEAIATFLRTDIDYLALEDRWISKRHTPVKAYADHEATLVDEDFPEGLPPNAPSALALMAELDQALFHGGTTRQWSPEELTALSRQGGRYKETSRLFPEHGYLGPLVTEYGPHAVLLLDPLGESTLADPTQRQPPLSLSKQRLELLLATRRAPTRGMTVALRCRLGLGHRELSEQLRELRNDIARFGLTVDAHWDAAPTSVDSPIPTSVDRTLDPFSDPHYRLDTVLGAFETALRTHGYSEAGITKALGVESLQQIEPTHLDWHAHFQLPHTPLADLIRLFQLRVDCPRDRVEALLGAEVVAALLGLGVLTAADDTIRAGVDLFCSGGMFFATDHRYMLFEGDQLDEEPVMYIGMDSHGLVQTAPRAQSERVLDLCCGSGIQGL
;
A
#
# COMPACT_ATOMS: atom_id res chain seq x y z
N MET A 1 -8.74 35.56 -36.96
CA MET A 1 -7.97 35.69 -35.72
C MET A 1 -8.38 34.52 -34.86
N HIS A 2 -7.43 33.65 -34.51
CA HIS A 2 -7.66 32.54 -33.59
C HIS A 2 -7.91 33.06 -32.17
N GLY A 3 -8.74 32.34 -31.41
CA GLY A 3 -9.16 32.70 -30.06
C GLY A 3 -8.10 32.43 -29.01
N TYR A 4 -8.34 32.91 -27.78
CA TYR A 4 -7.54 32.51 -26.62
C TYR A 4 -8.14 31.25 -25.99
N HIS A 5 -7.32 30.25 -25.71
CA HIS A 5 -7.73 28.99 -25.09
C HIS A 5 -7.13 28.90 -23.71
N MET A 6 -7.97 28.85 -22.67
CA MET A 6 -7.52 28.71 -21.28
C MET A 6 -7.62 27.25 -20.86
N GLY A 7 -6.55 26.74 -20.28
CA GLY A 7 -6.54 25.44 -19.63
C GLY A 7 -6.25 25.59 -18.14
N ILE A 8 -6.86 24.72 -17.33
CA ILE A 8 -6.83 24.80 -15.87
C ILE A 8 -6.61 23.40 -15.29
N ASN A 9 -5.62 23.26 -14.41
CA ASN A 9 -5.45 22.07 -13.59
C ASN A 9 -6.11 22.27 -12.21
N LEU A 10 -6.90 21.29 -11.78
CA LEU A 10 -7.61 21.28 -10.51
C LEU A 10 -7.13 20.09 -9.64
N GLY A 11 -7.26 20.21 -8.32
CA GLY A 11 -6.77 19.20 -7.38
C GLY A 11 -5.49 19.66 -6.67
N HIS A 12 -4.38 18.97 -6.92
CA HIS A 12 -3.05 19.40 -6.49
C HIS A 12 -2.26 20.00 -7.66
N ASP A 13 -1.12 20.63 -7.36
CA ASP A 13 -0.28 21.31 -8.36
C ASP A 13 -1.11 22.21 -9.29
N ARG A 14 -2.07 22.94 -8.69
CA ARG A 14 -3.01 23.78 -9.43
C ARG A 14 -2.26 24.76 -10.32
N SER A 15 -2.72 24.92 -11.56
CA SER A 15 -2.05 25.75 -12.54
C SER A 15 -3.04 26.26 -13.59
N VAL A 16 -2.64 27.31 -14.31
CA VAL A 16 -3.39 27.86 -15.44
C VAL A 16 -2.41 28.16 -16.57
N ALA A 17 -2.83 27.87 -17.81
CA ALA A 17 -2.11 28.24 -19.02
C ALA A 17 -3.08 28.84 -20.03
N VAL A 18 -2.59 29.78 -20.85
CA VAL A 18 -3.36 30.36 -21.95
C VAL A 18 -2.58 30.19 -23.26
N VAL A 19 -3.27 29.65 -24.27
CA VAL A 19 -2.74 29.35 -25.59
C VAL A 19 -3.42 30.21 -26.65
N ARG A 20 -2.67 30.60 -27.67
CA ARG A 20 -3.19 31.19 -28.91
C ARG A 20 -2.30 30.77 -30.07
N ASP A 21 -2.90 30.48 -31.23
CA ASP A 21 -2.14 30.08 -32.43
C ASP A 21 -1.20 28.87 -32.18
N GLY A 22 -1.60 27.98 -31.25
CA GLY A 22 -0.83 26.81 -30.84
C GLY A 22 0.36 27.09 -29.91
N GLU A 23 0.63 28.35 -29.57
CA GLU A 23 1.71 28.77 -28.66
C GLU A 23 1.18 28.96 -27.24
N ILE A 24 1.93 28.50 -26.24
CA ILE A 24 1.65 28.79 -24.83
C ILE A 24 2.15 30.20 -24.53
N LEU A 25 1.25 31.16 -24.37
CA LEU A 25 1.61 32.57 -24.18
C LEU A 25 1.97 32.89 -22.73
N VAL A 26 1.27 32.28 -21.78
CA VAL A 26 1.49 32.45 -20.34
C VAL A 26 1.06 31.19 -19.61
N ALA A 27 1.83 30.77 -18.62
CA ALA A 27 1.48 29.67 -17.72
C ALA A 27 2.08 29.91 -16.34
N ILE A 28 1.33 29.58 -15.29
CA ILE A 28 1.77 29.76 -13.91
C ILE A 28 1.20 28.68 -12.99
N GLU A 29 2.00 28.28 -11.99
CA GLU A 29 1.61 27.36 -10.93
C GLU A 29 1.15 28.13 -9.69
N GLN A 30 0.05 27.71 -9.07
CA GLN A 30 -0.53 28.39 -7.91
C GLN A 30 0.42 28.42 -6.72
N GLU A 31 1.30 27.42 -6.58
CA GLU A 31 2.32 27.40 -5.52
C GLU A 31 3.31 28.58 -5.61
N ARG A 32 3.52 29.15 -6.81
CA ARG A 32 4.38 30.33 -7.00
C ARG A 32 3.73 31.57 -6.39
N LEU A 33 2.39 31.63 -6.38
CA LEU A 33 1.59 32.78 -5.95
C LEU A 33 1.23 32.70 -4.45
N ASP A 34 0.70 31.56 -4.01
CA ASP A 34 0.26 31.39 -2.61
C ASP A 34 1.40 30.97 -1.66
N ARG A 35 2.57 30.65 -2.22
CA ARG A 35 3.78 30.20 -1.51
C ARG A 35 3.61 28.86 -0.79
N ILE A 36 2.61 28.05 -1.15
CA ILE A 36 2.34 26.72 -0.61
C ILE A 36 2.76 25.68 -1.65
N LYS A 37 3.85 24.94 -1.38
CA LYS A 37 4.32 23.85 -2.27
C LYS A 37 3.20 22.83 -2.49
N HIS A 38 3.06 22.35 -3.72
CA HIS A 38 1.99 21.44 -4.16
C HIS A 38 0.60 21.99 -3.83
N SER A 39 0.41 23.31 -4.05
CA SER A 39 -0.82 24.03 -3.75
C SER A 39 -2.08 23.22 -4.11
N VAL A 40 -2.91 22.97 -3.09
CA VAL A 40 -4.12 22.13 -3.21
C VAL A 40 -5.39 22.96 -3.22
N GLY A 41 -6.37 22.52 -4.02
CA GLY A 41 -7.72 23.09 -4.05
C GLY A 41 -8.68 22.47 -3.05
N PHE A 42 -8.28 21.44 -2.30
CA PHE A 42 -9.16 20.77 -1.33
C PHE A 42 -9.53 21.72 -0.19
N MET A 43 -10.82 21.81 0.13
CA MET A 43 -11.24 22.49 1.35
C MET A 43 -10.82 21.63 2.55
N VAL A 44 -10.13 22.24 3.52
CA VAL A 44 -9.61 21.56 4.72
C VAL A 44 -10.72 20.81 5.50
N GLN A 45 -11.97 21.28 5.41
CA GLN A 45 -13.12 20.68 6.09
C GLN A 45 -13.77 19.51 5.34
N SER A 46 -13.53 19.37 4.02
CA SER A 46 -14.14 18.32 3.18
C SER A 46 -13.17 17.80 2.09
N PRO A 47 -12.01 17.24 2.46
CA PRO A 47 -11.03 16.73 1.48
C PRO A 47 -11.56 15.56 0.63
N SER A 48 -12.64 14.89 1.05
CA SER A 48 -13.29 13.81 0.30
C SER A 48 -14.33 14.29 -0.73
N GLU A 49 -14.70 15.58 -0.73
CA GLU A 49 -15.73 16.11 -1.63
C GLU A 49 -15.12 16.83 -2.83
N MET A 50 -14.63 16.05 -3.80
CA MET A 50 -13.93 16.53 -4.99
C MET A 50 -14.72 17.60 -5.79
N LYS A 51 -16.06 17.55 -5.76
CA LYS A 51 -16.95 18.54 -6.40
C LYS A 51 -16.85 19.96 -5.83
N HIS A 52 -16.25 20.11 -4.65
CA HIS A 52 -16.11 21.40 -3.98
C HIS A 52 -14.66 21.93 -3.97
N ILE A 53 -13.81 21.42 -4.86
CA ILE A 53 -12.45 21.95 -5.06
C ILE A 53 -12.47 23.45 -5.39
N GLN A 54 -11.52 24.17 -4.80
CA GLN A 54 -11.27 25.57 -5.08
C GLN A 54 -10.53 25.75 -6.39
N VAL A 55 -11.13 26.54 -7.29
CA VAL A 55 -10.54 27.00 -8.54
C VAL A 55 -9.34 27.92 -8.25
N PRO A 56 -8.21 27.81 -8.98
CA PRO A 56 -7.05 28.68 -8.81
C PRO A 56 -7.29 30.08 -9.39
N GLY A 57 -8.12 30.88 -8.71
CA GLY A 57 -8.54 32.21 -9.17
C GLY A 57 -7.38 33.20 -9.32
N GLU A 58 -6.32 33.08 -8.52
CA GLU A 58 -5.12 33.91 -8.62
C GLU A 58 -4.34 33.60 -9.90
N CYS A 59 -4.16 32.33 -10.27
CA CYS A 59 -3.55 31.96 -11.54
C CYS A 59 -4.37 32.43 -12.74
N ILE A 60 -5.71 32.30 -12.69
CA ILE A 60 -6.60 32.82 -13.75
C ILE A 60 -6.37 34.31 -13.91
N ARG A 61 -6.37 35.05 -12.79
CA ARG A 61 -6.15 36.50 -12.79
C ARG A 61 -4.78 36.88 -13.34
N TYR A 62 -3.73 36.19 -12.90
CA TYR A 62 -2.36 36.38 -13.35
C TYR A 62 -2.25 36.26 -14.87
N CYS A 63 -2.77 35.17 -15.45
CA CYS A 63 -2.69 34.96 -16.90
C CYS A 63 -3.49 36.01 -17.69
N LEU A 64 -4.66 36.42 -17.21
CA LEU A 64 -5.49 37.45 -17.86
C LEU A 64 -4.82 38.83 -17.80
N ASP A 65 -4.27 39.20 -16.65
CA ASP A 65 -3.59 40.47 -16.44
C ASP A 65 -2.28 40.54 -17.25
N ALA A 66 -1.53 39.43 -17.35
CA ALA A 66 -0.33 39.32 -18.20
C ALA A 66 -0.63 39.55 -19.68
N LEU A 67 -1.80 39.11 -20.16
CA LEU A 67 -2.24 39.29 -21.54
C LEU A 67 -3.03 40.58 -21.78
N GLY A 68 -3.46 41.28 -20.72
CA GLY A 68 -4.30 42.46 -20.81
C GLY A 68 -5.69 42.20 -21.39
N VAL A 69 -6.26 41.00 -21.18
CA VAL A 69 -7.55 40.58 -21.73
C VAL A 69 -8.55 40.20 -20.63
N PRO A 70 -9.86 40.44 -20.82
CA PRO A 70 -10.88 39.95 -19.89
C PRO A 70 -11.11 38.44 -20.06
N LEU A 71 -11.70 37.79 -19.05
CA LEU A 71 -12.09 36.38 -19.12
C LEU A 71 -13.04 36.08 -20.30
N SER A 72 -13.87 37.04 -20.69
CA SER A 72 -14.78 36.92 -21.85
C SER A 72 -14.07 36.89 -23.21
N ALA A 73 -12.75 37.12 -23.26
CA ALA A 73 -11.96 36.94 -24.47
C ALA A 73 -11.57 35.48 -24.74
N MET A 74 -11.82 34.58 -23.78
CA MET A 74 -11.52 33.15 -23.95
C MET A 74 -12.52 32.51 -24.92
N ALA A 75 -12.01 31.92 -26.00
CA ALA A 75 -12.78 31.12 -26.92
C ALA A 75 -13.14 29.75 -26.33
N THR A 76 -12.26 29.20 -25.49
CA THR A 76 -12.52 27.97 -24.73
C THR A 76 -11.91 28.05 -23.33
N ILE A 77 -12.54 27.37 -22.38
CA ILE A 77 -11.99 27.11 -21.05
C ILE A 77 -12.08 25.60 -20.78
N THR A 78 -10.95 24.94 -20.57
CA THR A 78 -10.90 23.50 -20.33
C THR A 78 -10.25 23.24 -18.97
N ALA A 79 -10.99 22.67 -18.04
CA ALA A 79 -10.48 22.28 -16.73
C ALA A 79 -10.48 20.76 -16.57
N ASN A 80 -9.46 20.22 -15.92
CA ASN A 80 -9.33 18.79 -15.68
C ASN A 80 -8.70 18.51 -14.31
N MET A 81 -8.98 17.32 -13.77
CA MET A 81 -8.36 16.76 -12.57
C MET A 81 -8.18 15.25 -12.73
N PRO A 82 -7.17 14.64 -12.07
CA PRO A 82 -6.98 13.19 -12.07
C PRO A 82 -8.12 12.47 -11.36
N GLY A 83 -8.23 11.16 -11.57
CA GLY A 83 -9.31 10.36 -11.02
C GLY A 83 -10.64 10.62 -11.75
N ARG A 84 -11.73 10.74 -11.00
CA ARG A 84 -13.02 11.09 -11.59
C ARG A 84 -13.04 12.60 -11.84
N ASP A 85 -13.06 12.99 -13.11
CA ASP A 85 -13.02 14.40 -13.49
C ASP A 85 -14.34 15.12 -13.20
N PHE A 86 -14.28 16.10 -12.31
CA PHE A 86 -15.39 17.03 -12.01
C PHE A 86 -15.11 18.45 -12.50
N GLY A 87 -13.96 18.70 -13.13
CA GLY A 87 -13.51 20.03 -13.52
C GLY A 87 -14.53 20.80 -14.35
N PRO A 88 -15.08 20.24 -15.44
CA PRO A 88 -16.08 20.93 -16.25
C PRO A 88 -17.35 21.29 -15.49
N GLU A 89 -17.83 20.42 -14.59
CA GLU A 89 -19.01 20.69 -13.73
C GLU A 89 -18.71 21.84 -12.76
N ILE A 90 -17.54 21.82 -12.13
CA ILE A 90 -17.09 22.86 -11.19
C ILE A 90 -17.01 24.22 -11.90
N MET A 91 -16.35 24.29 -13.07
CA MET A 91 -16.20 25.55 -13.79
C MET A 91 -17.55 26.13 -14.24
N ARG A 92 -18.44 25.29 -14.79
CA ARG A 92 -19.79 25.73 -15.20
C ARG A 92 -20.63 26.25 -14.03
N GLY A 93 -20.43 25.69 -12.83
CA GLY A 93 -21.10 26.15 -11.61
C GLY A 93 -20.52 27.45 -11.01
N LYS A 94 -19.30 27.84 -11.39
CA LYS A 94 -18.62 29.04 -10.89
C LYS A 94 -18.77 30.26 -11.81
N PHE A 95 -18.99 30.05 -13.09
CA PHE A 95 -19.04 31.11 -14.08
C PHE A 95 -20.46 31.56 -14.43
N SER A 96 -20.57 32.77 -14.99
CA SER A 96 -21.81 33.24 -15.58
C SER A 96 -22.20 32.36 -16.78
N ARG A 97 -23.49 32.38 -17.14
CA ARG A 97 -24.03 31.55 -18.22
C ARG A 97 -23.20 31.65 -19.51
N ASP A 98 -22.88 32.87 -19.94
CA ASP A 98 -22.15 33.11 -21.19
C ASP A 98 -20.73 32.52 -21.18
N ILE A 99 -20.03 32.57 -20.03
CA ILE A 99 -18.69 31.99 -19.89
C ILE A 99 -18.77 30.46 -19.74
N SER A 100 -19.83 29.94 -19.13
CA SER A 100 -20.06 28.49 -19.00
C SER A 100 -20.30 27.81 -20.36
N GLU A 101 -20.74 28.54 -21.38
CA GLU A 101 -20.95 28.02 -22.75
C GLU A 101 -19.64 27.68 -23.46
N VAL A 102 -18.53 28.34 -23.10
CA VAL A 102 -17.19 28.05 -23.65
C VAL A 102 -16.41 27.02 -22.82
N VAL A 103 -17.02 26.42 -21.79
CA VAL A 103 -16.38 25.39 -20.98
C VAL A 103 -16.41 24.04 -21.69
N CYS A 104 -15.23 23.57 -22.09
CA CYS A 104 -15.04 22.30 -22.78
C CYS A 104 -14.73 21.15 -21.79
N THR A 105 -14.98 19.92 -22.23
CA THR A 105 -14.64 18.70 -21.50
C THR A 105 -13.62 17.92 -22.32
N ILE A 106 -12.42 17.69 -21.77
CA ILE A 106 -11.42 16.82 -22.38
C ILE A 106 -11.71 15.34 -22.07
N PRO A 107 -11.51 14.40 -23.02
CA PRO A 107 -11.85 12.99 -22.82
C PRO A 107 -11.09 12.26 -21.71
N SER A 108 -9.82 12.60 -21.46
CA SER A 108 -8.96 11.89 -20.51
C SER A 108 -7.90 12.82 -19.93
N HIS A 109 -7.52 12.56 -18.68
CA HIS A 109 -6.41 13.23 -18.00
C HIS A 109 -5.07 12.92 -18.68
N HIS A 110 -4.82 11.66 -19.05
CA HIS A 110 -3.62 11.32 -19.82
C HIS A 110 -3.59 11.96 -21.21
N LEU A 111 -4.75 12.26 -21.80
CA LEU A 111 -4.79 12.99 -23.07
C LEU A 111 -4.33 14.45 -22.90
N ALA A 112 -4.69 15.10 -21.79
CA ALA A 112 -4.17 16.43 -21.45
C ALA A 112 -2.63 16.41 -21.39
N HIS A 113 -2.07 15.46 -20.63
CA HIS A 113 -0.63 15.23 -20.56
C HIS A 113 0.01 14.96 -21.93
N ALA A 114 -0.63 14.15 -22.78
CA ALA A 114 -0.11 13.85 -24.10
C ALA A 114 -0.02 15.12 -24.97
N TYR A 115 -1.02 15.99 -24.91
CA TYR A 115 -1.01 17.28 -25.61
C TYR A 115 0.01 18.27 -25.04
N SER A 116 0.27 18.27 -23.74
CA SER A 116 1.30 19.14 -23.14
C SER A 116 2.71 18.77 -23.61
N ALA A 117 3.00 17.48 -23.83
CA ALA A 117 4.29 17.03 -24.35
C ALA A 117 4.38 17.12 -25.87
N TRP A 118 3.46 16.50 -26.61
CA TRP A 118 3.62 16.35 -28.05
C TRP A 118 3.43 17.67 -28.80
N TRP A 119 2.40 18.45 -28.47
CA TRP A 119 2.07 19.65 -29.25
C TRP A 119 3.24 20.64 -29.35
N PRO A 120 3.92 21.01 -28.23
CA PRO A 120 5.06 21.92 -28.26
C PRO A 120 6.42 21.23 -28.51
N SER A 121 6.48 19.93 -28.78
CA SER A 121 7.75 19.22 -28.95
C SER A 121 8.53 19.65 -30.21
N GLY A 122 7.82 20.14 -31.23
CA GLY A 122 8.36 20.31 -32.59
C GLY A 122 8.51 18.99 -33.38
N MET A 123 8.03 17.87 -32.85
CA MET A 123 8.07 16.56 -33.50
C MET A 123 6.73 16.27 -34.19
N ASP A 124 6.75 16.06 -35.51
CA ASP A 124 5.55 15.72 -36.28
C ASP A 124 5.10 14.27 -36.03
N ASP A 125 6.03 13.34 -36.26
CA ASP A 125 5.85 11.93 -35.96
C ASP A 125 6.57 11.59 -34.64
N ALA A 126 5.84 11.06 -33.66
CA ALA A 126 6.41 10.68 -32.36
C ALA A 126 5.56 9.63 -31.65
N LEU A 127 6.22 8.76 -30.88
CA LEU A 127 5.57 8.02 -29.82
C LEU A 127 5.35 8.98 -28.65
N VAL A 128 4.17 8.97 -28.03
CA VAL A 128 3.88 9.81 -26.86
C VAL A 128 3.55 8.90 -25.69
N PHE A 129 4.34 8.96 -24.64
CA PHE A 129 4.17 8.15 -23.44
C PHE A 129 3.77 9.02 -22.26
N VAL A 130 2.64 8.69 -21.64
CA VAL A 130 2.14 9.35 -20.44
C VAL A 130 2.10 8.35 -19.30
N SER A 131 2.76 8.68 -18.19
CA SER A 131 2.66 7.90 -16.94
C SER A 131 2.67 8.81 -15.73
N ASP A 132 1.62 8.71 -14.93
CA ASP A 132 1.42 9.49 -13.73
C ASP A 132 1.16 8.60 -12.50
N GLY A 133 0.93 9.21 -11.33
CA GLY A 133 0.35 8.53 -10.18
C GLY A 133 -0.98 7.88 -10.54
N SER A 134 -1.88 8.64 -11.17
CA SER A 134 -3.13 8.13 -11.73
C SER A 134 -3.71 9.07 -12.78
N GLY A 135 -4.23 8.52 -13.88
CA GLY A 135 -5.05 9.29 -14.81
C GLY A 135 -6.54 9.25 -14.50
N SER A 136 -7.36 9.26 -15.54
CA SER A 136 -8.82 9.23 -15.42
C SER A 136 -9.34 7.95 -14.75
N THR A 137 -10.39 8.08 -13.95
CA THR A 137 -11.07 6.96 -13.30
C THR A 137 -12.50 6.85 -13.79
N GLU A 138 -12.79 5.72 -14.44
CA GLU A 138 -14.05 5.45 -15.12
C GLU A 138 -14.63 4.13 -14.67
N CYS A 139 -15.97 4.05 -14.68
CA CYS A 139 -16.67 2.81 -14.45
C CYS A 139 -16.72 2.02 -15.77
N THR A 140 -16.17 0.81 -15.79
CA THR A 140 -16.19 -0.06 -16.95
C THR A 140 -17.54 -0.78 -17.08
N SER A 141 -17.83 -1.35 -18.26
CA SER A 141 -19.11 -1.99 -18.58
C SER A 141 -19.49 -3.16 -17.65
N ASP A 142 -18.50 -3.72 -16.95
CA ASP A 142 -18.65 -4.77 -15.93
C ASP A 142 -18.91 -4.22 -14.51
N GLY A 143 -19.14 -2.90 -14.38
CA GLY A 143 -19.46 -2.22 -13.12
C GLY A 143 -18.25 -1.95 -12.21
N ARG A 144 -17.03 -2.23 -12.67
CA ARG A 144 -15.80 -1.99 -11.90
C ARG A 144 -15.22 -0.62 -12.21
N TRP A 145 -14.59 0.01 -11.23
CA TRP A 145 -13.89 1.27 -11.45
C TRP A 145 -12.44 0.98 -11.80
N LYS A 146 -11.98 1.53 -12.91
CA LYS A 146 -10.59 1.43 -13.34
C LYS A 146 -9.95 2.81 -13.49
N THR A 147 -8.67 2.87 -13.20
CA THR A 147 -7.84 4.08 -13.24
C THR A 147 -6.71 3.88 -14.25
N GLU A 148 -6.42 4.89 -15.07
CA GLU A 148 -5.28 4.87 -16.00
C GLU A 148 -3.96 4.81 -15.22
N SER A 149 -3.07 3.88 -15.60
CA SER A 149 -1.70 3.79 -15.08
C SER A 149 -0.69 4.45 -16.01
N TYR A 150 -0.76 4.12 -17.31
CA TYR A 150 0.00 4.77 -18.37
C TYR A 150 -0.72 4.59 -19.70
N THR A 151 -0.48 5.52 -20.62
CA THR A 151 -1.06 5.51 -21.95
C THR A 151 0.02 5.85 -22.98
N LEU A 152 0.03 5.09 -24.07
CA LEU A 152 0.84 5.37 -25.26
C LEU A 152 -0.07 5.89 -26.36
N TYR A 153 0.40 6.90 -27.07
CA TYR A 153 -0.24 7.42 -28.26
C TYR A 153 0.77 7.44 -29.41
N THR A 154 0.27 7.29 -30.63
CA THR A 154 1.03 7.62 -31.84
C THR A 154 0.62 8.98 -32.33
N ALA A 155 1.58 9.86 -32.49
CA ALA A 155 1.39 11.11 -33.19
C ALA A 155 1.84 10.97 -34.65
N ARG A 156 0.94 11.23 -35.59
CA ARG A 156 1.21 11.26 -37.05
C ARG A 156 0.24 12.21 -37.74
N ASN A 157 0.69 12.87 -38.80
CA ASN A 157 -0.16 13.73 -39.65
C ASN A 157 -0.95 14.78 -38.85
N GLY A 158 -0.33 15.37 -37.83
CA GLY A 158 -0.98 16.38 -36.98
C GLY A 158 -2.11 15.85 -36.10
N ARG A 159 -2.17 14.54 -35.85
CA ARG A 159 -3.14 13.89 -34.95
C ARG A 159 -2.46 12.99 -33.95
N LEU A 160 -3.09 12.84 -32.79
CA LEU A 160 -2.65 12.00 -31.71
C LEU A 160 -3.69 10.90 -31.46
N GLU A 161 -3.31 9.64 -31.67
CA GLU A 161 -4.21 8.49 -31.60
C GLU A 161 -3.76 7.53 -30.48
N PRO A 162 -4.68 7.02 -29.64
CA PRO A 162 -4.33 6.04 -28.61
C PRO A 162 -3.79 4.76 -29.24
N PHE A 163 -2.61 4.33 -28.77
CA PHE A 163 -1.94 3.11 -29.22
C PHE A 163 -2.07 1.98 -28.20
N HIS A 164 -1.83 2.30 -26.92
CA HIS A 164 -1.96 1.34 -25.83
C HIS A 164 -2.45 2.07 -24.57
N HIS A 165 -3.28 1.41 -23.78
CA HIS A 165 -3.86 2.00 -22.58
C HIS A 165 -3.89 0.98 -21.44
N GLU A 166 -3.00 1.15 -20.45
CA GLU A 166 -2.98 0.29 -19.27
C GLU A 166 -3.86 0.89 -18.16
N ARG A 167 -4.82 0.10 -17.70
CA ARG A 167 -5.74 0.48 -16.63
C ARG A 167 -5.74 -0.55 -15.51
N VAL A 168 -5.70 -0.08 -14.28
CA VAL A 168 -5.73 -0.91 -13.07
C VAL A 168 -7.02 -0.72 -12.30
N GLN A 169 -7.33 -1.65 -11.40
CA GLN A 169 -8.49 -1.49 -10.53
C GLN A 169 -8.31 -0.25 -9.64
N ALA A 170 -9.28 0.66 -9.63
CA ALA A 170 -9.15 1.96 -8.99
C ALA A 170 -8.87 1.87 -7.48
N HIS A 171 -9.36 0.81 -6.83
CA HIS A 171 -9.10 0.58 -5.42
C HIS A 171 -7.67 0.08 -5.15
N LEU A 172 -6.97 -0.54 -6.11
CA LEU A 172 -5.57 -0.99 -5.95
C LEU A 172 -4.54 -0.02 -6.53
N ALA A 173 -4.98 1.12 -7.09
CA ALA A 173 -4.12 2.04 -7.83
C ALA A 173 -2.86 2.44 -7.05
N SER A 174 -2.96 2.64 -5.73
CA SER A 174 -1.85 3.08 -4.86
C SER A 174 -0.60 2.18 -4.89
N LEU A 175 -0.73 0.94 -5.34
CA LEU A 175 0.38 -0.02 -5.49
C LEU A 175 0.35 -0.76 -6.85
N SER A 176 -0.52 -0.31 -7.77
CA SER A 176 -0.68 -0.94 -9.09
C SER A 176 -0.35 0.01 -10.25
N THR A 177 -0.05 1.28 -9.98
CA THR A 177 0.48 2.20 -10.99
C THR A 177 1.97 2.45 -10.77
N LEU A 178 2.70 2.71 -11.87
CA LEU A 178 4.14 3.00 -11.80
C LEU A 178 4.44 4.23 -10.94
N GLY A 179 3.65 5.30 -11.08
CA GLY A 179 3.80 6.52 -10.28
C GLY A 179 3.53 6.28 -8.80
N PHE A 180 2.39 5.68 -8.44
CA PHE A 180 2.07 5.48 -7.02
C PHE A 180 2.93 4.44 -6.33
N LEU A 181 3.44 3.42 -7.02
CA LEU A 181 4.46 2.53 -6.47
C LEU A 181 5.70 3.32 -6.05
N TYR A 182 6.19 4.19 -6.93
CA TYR A 182 7.36 5.01 -6.65
C TYR A 182 7.10 5.99 -5.50
N GLU A 183 5.91 6.60 -5.45
CA GLU A 183 5.49 7.43 -4.32
C GLU A 183 5.37 6.65 -3.01
N HIS A 184 4.86 5.41 -3.05
CA HIS A 184 4.72 4.57 -1.86
C HIS A 184 6.06 4.37 -1.16
N ILE A 185 7.11 4.04 -1.92
CA ILE A 185 8.46 3.91 -1.38
C ILE A 185 9.03 5.27 -0.95
N SER A 186 8.72 6.35 -1.67
CA SER A 186 9.11 7.71 -1.29
C SER A 186 8.56 8.10 0.08
N ARG A 187 7.29 7.78 0.37
CA ARG A 187 6.67 7.98 1.68
C ARG A 187 7.33 7.14 2.77
N LYS A 188 7.66 5.87 2.47
CA LYS A 188 8.38 4.99 3.41
C LYS A 188 9.78 5.52 3.76
N ALA A 189 10.46 6.18 2.83
CA ALA A 189 11.73 6.87 3.08
C ALA A 189 11.58 8.20 3.85
N GLY A 190 10.35 8.61 4.19
CA GLY A 190 10.05 9.85 4.91
C GLY A 190 10.10 11.11 4.03
N PHE A 191 10.12 10.96 2.70
CA PHE A 191 10.13 12.07 1.76
C PHE A 191 8.70 12.53 1.47
N GLU A 192 8.15 13.32 2.39
CA GLU A 192 6.79 13.85 2.28
C GLU A 192 6.74 15.35 2.59
N THR A 193 5.99 16.11 1.78
CA THR A 193 5.56 17.47 2.14
C THR A 193 4.17 17.38 2.76
N ARG A 194 4.04 17.88 3.99
CA ARG A 194 2.75 17.94 4.70
C ARG A 194 2.04 19.26 4.42
N ILE A 195 0.82 19.20 3.92
CA ILE A 195 -0.04 20.36 3.70
C ILE A 195 -1.25 20.26 4.64
N GLY A 196 -1.31 21.17 5.61
CA GLY A 196 -2.33 21.14 6.65
C GLY A 196 -2.25 19.88 7.54
N THR A 197 -3.38 19.49 8.12
CA THR A 197 -3.42 18.37 9.08
C THR A 197 -3.41 17.01 8.40
N ASN A 198 -3.99 16.87 7.20
CA ASN A 198 -4.38 15.58 6.64
C ASN A 198 -3.84 15.25 5.25
N ILE A 199 -3.16 16.17 4.55
CA ILE A 199 -2.68 15.94 3.17
C ILE A 199 -1.15 15.79 3.15
N ARG A 200 -0.65 14.77 2.45
CA ARG A 200 0.78 14.48 2.31
C ARG A 200 1.12 14.18 0.85
N PHE A 201 2.10 14.89 0.30
CA PHE A 201 2.62 14.67 -1.05
C PHE A 201 4.00 14.03 -0.99
N ALA A 202 4.23 13.01 -1.81
CA ALA A 202 5.51 12.35 -1.91
C ALA A 202 6.53 13.22 -2.66
N GLU A 203 7.72 13.43 -2.10
CA GLU A 203 8.81 14.12 -2.79
C GLU A 203 9.66 13.10 -3.57
N ALA A 204 9.08 12.49 -4.62
CA ALA A 204 9.70 11.41 -5.39
C ALA A 204 11.10 11.74 -5.94
N GLY A 205 11.38 13.01 -6.28
CA GLY A 205 12.70 13.44 -6.70
C GLY A 205 13.80 13.29 -5.64
N LYS A 206 13.45 13.15 -4.35
CA LYS A 206 14.41 12.80 -3.28
C LYS A 206 14.72 11.31 -3.26
N LEU A 207 13.72 10.45 -3.48
CA LEU A 207 13.92 9.01 -3.61
C LEU A 207 14.85 8.69 -4.79
N MET A 208 14.68 9.40 -5.91
CA MET A 208 15.57 9.30 -7.07
C MET A 208 17.04 9.62 -6.72
N GLY A 209 17.28 10.63 -5.88
CA GLY A 209 18.63 10.94 -5.40
C GLY A 209 19.16 9.91 -4.39
N LEU A 210 18.29 9.34 -3.56
CA LEU A 210 18.66 8.30 -2.60
C LEU A 210 19.05 6.98 -3.29
N ALA A 211 18.41 6.65 -4.41
CA ALA A 211 18.64 5.40 -5.15
C ALA A 211 20.10 5.21 -5.60
N ALA A 212 20.85 6.29 -5.82
CA ALA A 212 22.27 6.25 -6.18
C ALA A 212 23.19 5.76 -5.03
N PHE A 213 22.69 5.73 -3.79
CA PHE A 213 23.43 5.26 -2.62
C PHE A 213 23.10 3.81 -2.24
N GLY A 214 22.10 3.21 -2.88
CA GLY A 214 21.73 1.81 -2.66
C GLY A 214 22.40 0.86 -3.64
N GLY A 215 22.35 -0.42 -3.31
CA GLY A 215 22.91 -1.50 -4.11
C GLY A 215 21.85 -2.56 -4.49
N PRO A 216 22.19 -3.44 -5.45
CA PRO A 216 21.32 -4.53 -5.84
C PRO A 216 21.23 -5.57 -4.73
N GLN A 217 20.01 -6.07 -4.51
CA GLN A 217 19.73 -7.23 -3.66
C GLN A 217 19.11 -8.33 -4.53
N PRO A 218 19.91 -9.18 -5.20
CA PRO A 218 19.44 -10.17 -6.18
C PRO A 218 18.37 -11.15 -5.66
N GLN A 219 18.32 -11.30 -4.35
CA GLN A 219 17.43 -12.18 -3.62
C GLN A 219 16.04 -11.57 -3.32
N TRP A 220 15.81 -10.30 -3.65
CA TRP A 220 14.51 -9.63 -3.53
C TRP A 220 13.64 -9.89 -4.76
N HIS A 221 12.33 -10.01 -4.58
CA HIS A 221 11.41 -10.34 -5.66
C HIS A 221 11.23 -9.19 -6.64
N ARG A 222 11.33 -9.43 -7.94
CA ARG A 222 11.04 -8.43 -8.97
C ARG A 222 9.55 -8.11 -9.04
N TRP A 223 9.18 -6.85 -8.79
CA TRP A 223 7.80 -6.37 -8.76
C TRP A 223 7.26 -6.04 -10.14
N LEU A 224 8.08 -5.39 -10.97
CA LEU A 224 7.71 -4.98 -12.31
C LEU A 224 8.21 -6.01 -13.32
N GLN A 225 7.30 -6.85 -13.80
CA GLN A 225 7.60 -7.96 -14.72
C GLN A 225 7.21 -7.59 -16.15
N PRO A 226 8.18 -7.45 -17.07
CA PRO A 226 7.91 -7.25 -18.49
C PRO A 226 6.99 -8.32 -19.08
N VAL A 227 6.00 -7.92 -19.88
CA VAL A 227 5.17 -8.85 -20.67
C VAL A 227 5.75 -8.93 -22.09
N PRO A 228 6.35 -10.06 -22.51
CA PRO A 228 6.99 -10.16 -23.83
C PRO A 228 5.99 -9.91 -24.98
N GLY A 229 6.36 -9.07 -25.95
CA GLY A 229 5.53 -8.76 -27.11
C GLY A 229 4.38 -7.77 -26.85
N GLU A 230 4.27 -7.25 -25.63
CA GLU A 230 3.29 -6.23 -25.27
C GLU A 230 4.00 -5.04 -24.59
N PRO A 231 3.62 -3.79 -24.91
CA PRO A 231 4.18 -2.59 -24.28
C PRO A 231 3.59 -2.42 -22.87
N ARG A 232 3.76 -3.46 -22.05
CA ARG A 232 3.08 -3.68 -20.78
C ARG A 232 3.99 -4.35 -19.76
N VAL A 233 3.75 -4.02 -18.50
CA VAL A 233 4.32 -4.73 -17.34
C VAL A 233 3.23 -5.29 -16.44
N SER A 234 3.46 -6.47 -15.90
CA SER A 234 2.64 -7.08 -14.84
C SER A 234 3.21 -6.72 -13.48
N MET A 235 2.33 -6.36 -12.55
CA MET A 235 2.69 -6.11 -11.16
C MET A 235 1.58 -6.55 -10.21
N SER A 236 1.94 -6.86 -8.97
CA SER A 236 1.02 -7.32 -7.93
C SER A 236 1.14 -6.40 -6.71
N ALA A 237 0.09 -5.60 -6.47
CA ALA A 237 0.00 -4.73 -5.30
C ALA A 237 0.19 -5.51 -3.99
N TYR A 238 -0.30 -6.75 -3.96
CA TYR A 238 -0.20 -7.66 -2.83
C TYR A 238 1.25 -8.08 -2.57
N ASP A 239 1.97 -8.53 -3.61
CA ASP A 239 3.38 -8.94 -3.48
C ASP A 239 4.27 -7.80 -3.00
N ILE A 240 4.05 -6.60 -3.55
CA ILE A 240 4.77 -5.39 -3.16
C ILE A 240 4.53 -5.08 -1.69
N PHE A 241 3.26 -5.03 -1.27
CA PHE A 241 2.88 -4.73 0.11
C PHE A 241 3.52 -5.72 1.10
N LEU A 242 3.46 -7.02 0.78
CA LEU A 242 4.01 -8.09 1.62
C LEU A 242 5.53 -8.00 1.76
N GLU A 243 6.26 -7.80 0.66
CA GLU A 243 7.72 -7.72 0.72
C GLU A 243 8.19 -6.46 1.45
N VAL A 244 7.54 -5.31 1.24
CA VAL A 244 7.85 -4.08 2.01
C VAL A 244 7.61 -4.28 3.50
N ALA A 245 6.49 -4.91 3.88
CA ALA A 245 6.19 -5.20 5.28
C ALA A 245 7.17 -6.20 5.92
N ALA A 246 7.67 -7.18 5.14
CA ALA A 246 8.69 -8.11 5.58
C ALA A 246 10.03 -7.40 5.79
N LEU A 247 10.51 -6.63 4.82
CA LEU A 247 11.76 -5.86 4.92
C LEU A 247 11.74 -4.90 6.11
N GLU A 248 10.62 -4.19 6.31
CA GLU A 248 10.43 -3.32 7.45
C GLU A 248 10.56 -4.10 8.76
N ARG A 249 10.00 -5.30 8.88
CA ARG A 249 10.17 -6.08 10.11
C ARG A 249 11.61 -6.58 10.32
N ILE A 250 12.28 -7.04 9.26
CA ILE A 250 13.63 -7.63 9.35
C ILE A 250 14.65 -6.56 9.76
N TYR A 251 14.59 -5.38 9.13
CA TYR A 251 15.69 -4.42 9.14
C TYR A 251 15.36 -3.07 9.80
N ASN A 252 14.10 -2.81 10.19
CA ASN A 252 13.75 -1.53 10.79
C ASN A 252 14.27 -1.43 12.23
N THR A 253 15.37 -0.71 12.40
CA THR A 253 15.81 -0.20 13.69
C THR A 253 15.01 1.07 14.00
N ALA A 254 14.44 1.17 15.20
CA ALA A 254 13.49 2.23 15.56
C ALA A 254 14.09 3.66 15.58
N ASP A 255 15.40 3.82 15.36
CA ASP A 255 16.13 5.07 15.53
C ASP A 255 16.48 5.75 14.19
N GLY A 256 16.51 7.08 14.19
CA GLY A 256 17.05 7.90 13.10
C GLY A 256 16.07 8.31 11.98
N ARG A 257 16.61 9.00 10.98
CA ARG A 257 15.88 9.49 9.80
C ARG A 257 15.57 8.28 8.87
N PRO A 258 14.33 8.07 8.40
CA PRO A 258 13.99 6.83 7.67
C PRO A 258 14.87 6.55 6.45
N TYR A 259 15.24 7.58 5.68
CA TYR A 259 16.11 7.44 4.52
C TYR A 259 17.57 7.04 4.84
N MET A 260 17.98 7.03 6.12
CA MET A 260 19.29 6.51 6.55
C MET A 260 19.25 5.01 6.86
N ARG A 261 18.07 4.38 6.82
CA ARG A 261 17.94 2.95 7.11
C ARG A 261 18.42 2.14 5.90
N PRO A 262 19.40 1.24 6.06
CA PRO A 262 20.03 0.57 4.91
C PRO A 262 19.07 -0.14 3.95
N TRP A 263 18.05 -0.81 4.50
CA TRP A 263 17.05 -1.50 3.68
C TRP A 263 16.19 -0.54 2.84
N LEU A 264 15.95 0.69 3.28
CA LEU A 264 15.22 1.70 2.51
C LEU A 264 16.09 2.31 1.41
N VAL A 265 17.40 2.43 1.65
CA VAL A 265 18.37 2.89 0.65
C VAL A 265 18.43 1.90 -0.51
N ASP A 266 18.53 0.60 -0.21
CA ASP A 266 18.47 -0.46 -1.24
C ASP A 266 17.09 -0.60 -1.87
N LEU A 267 16.00 -0.36 -1.12
CA LEU A 267 14.64 -0.36 -1.68
C LEU A 267 14.44 0.80 -2.67
N ALA A 268 15.04 1.96 -2.40
CA ALA A 268 15.09 3.08 -3.33
C ALA A 268 15.83 2.70 -4.61
N HIS A 269 17.00 2.04 -4.49
CA HIS A 269 17.74 1.50 -5.63
C HIS A 269 16.90 0.50 -6.44
N LYS A 270 16.27 -0.47 -5.76
CA LYS A 270 15.41 -1.49 -6.38
C LYS A 270 14.28 -0.87 -7.19
N VAL A 271 13.45 -0.01 -6.58
CA VAL A 271 12.27 0.56 -7.26
C VAL A 271 12.67 1.48 -8.41
N GLN A 272 13.78 2.21 -8.28
CA GLN A 272 14.35 3.01 -9.36
C GLN A 272 14.79 2.13 -10.54
N LYS A 273 15.60 1.11 -10.27
CA LYS A 273 16.11 0.19 -11.30
C LYS A 273 14.98 -0.57 -12.01
N GLU A 274 13.98 -1.05 -11.28
CA GLU A 274 12.83 -1.73 -11.87
C GLU A 274 11.94 -0.80 -12.69
N LEU A 275 11.71 0.44 -12.23
CA LEU A 275 10.97 1.44 -12.99
C LEU A 275 11.67 1.74 -14.32
N GLU A 276 12.99 1.95 -14.30
CA GLU A 276 13.77 2.17 -15.52
C GLU A 276 13.66 1.00 -16.50
N ASP A 277 13.80 -0.23 -16.02
CA ASP A 277 13.74 -1.43 -16.86
C ASP A 277 12.32 -1.63 -17.42
N ALA A 278 11.27 -1.34 -16.62
CA ALA A 278 9.88 -1.38 -17.04
C ALA A 278 9.60 -0.34 -18.15
N LEU A 279 10.06 0.89 -17.97
CA LEU A 279 9.88 1.95 -18.97
C LEU A 279 10.64 1.63 -20.26
N CYS A 280 11.89 1.15 -20.18
CA CYS A 280 12.64 0.73 -21.36
C CYS A 280 11.93 -0.40 -22.12
N HIS A 281 11.34 -1.37 -21.41
CA HIS A 281 10.54 -2.44 -22.03
C HIS A 281 9.30 -1.89 -22.75
N ILE A 282 8.48 -1.09 -22.06
CA ILE A 282 7.25 -0.50 -22.61
C ILE A 282 7.55 0.30 -23.87
N ILE A 283 8.58 1.15 -23.83
CA ILE A 283 8.98 1.99 -24.96
C ILE A 283 9.56 1.15 -26.09
N SER A 284 10.47 0.22 -25.82
CA SER A 284 11.10 -0.61 -26.86
C SER A 284 10.07 -1.44 -27.63
N GLU A 285 9.08 -2.02 -26.92
CA GLU A 285 8.02 -2.80 -27.56
C GLU A 285 7.08 -1.91 -28.38
N ALA A 286 6.71 -0.74 -27.86
CA ALA A 286 5.92 0.23 -28.62
C ALA A 286 6.66 0.73 -29.88
N MET A 287 7.97 0.97 -29.79
CA MET A 287 8.81 1.34 -30.94
C MET A 287 8.87 0.22 -31.97
N ALA A 288 9.04 -1.04 -31.54
CA ALA A 288 9.08 -2.20 -32.43
C ALA A 288 7.76 -2.36 -33.20
N GLN A 289 6.63 -2.08 -32.57
CA GLN A 289 5.30 -2.21 -33.18
C GLN A 289 4.91 -1.01 -34.07
N THR A 290 5.36 0.20 -33.73
CA THR A 290 4.97 1.43 -34.44
C THR A 290 5.99 1.91 -35.47
N GLY A 291 7.26 1.56 -35.29
CA GLY A 291 8.40 2.07 -36.07
C GLY A 291 8.81 3.50 -35.74
N LEU A 292 8.22 4.14 -34.73
CA LEU A 292 8.54 5.50 -34.31
C LEU A 292 9.81 5.50 -33.45
N ARG A 293 10.74 6.41 -33.72
CA ARG A 293 12.04 6.50 -33.01
C ARG A 293 12.23 7.80 -32.21
N THR A 294 11.23 8.67 -32.24
CA THR A 294 11.14 9.92 -31.47
C THR A 294 10.13 9.73 -30.35
N LEU A 295 10.43 10.24 -29.16
CA LEU A 295 9.59 10.05 -27.97
C LEU A 295 9.23 11.39 -27.32
N CYS A 296 7.94 11.60 -27.08
CA CYS A 296 7.43 12.66 -26.21
C CYS A 296 6.95 12.06 -24.88
N MET A 297 7.29 12.67 -23.75
CA MET A 297 6.89 12.18 -22.42
C MET A 297 6.23 13.26 -21.55
N ALA A 298 5.18 12.84 -20.82
CA ALA A 298 4.50 13.60 -19.78
C ALA A 298 3.97 12.67 -18.67
N GLY A 299 3.29 13.25 -17.68
CA GLY A 299 2.92 12.61 -16.41
C GLY A 299 4.05 12.67 -15.38
N GLY A 300 3.70 12.61 -14.09
CA GLY A 300 4.66 12.76 -12.99
C GLY A 300 5.89 11.84 -13.07
N VAL A 301 5.77 10.64 -13.66
CA VAL A 301 6.89 9.71 -13.84
C VAL A 301 7.93 10.24 -14.84
N ALA A 302 7.53 11.07 -15.82
CA ALA A 302 8.43 11.67 -16.78
C ALA A 302 9.39 12.72 -16.16
N LEU A 303 9.19 13.12 -14.90
CA LEU A 303 10.18 13.90 -14.13
C LEU A 303 11.37 13.06 -13.64
N ASN A 304 11.32 11.72 -13.78
CA ASN A 304 12.43 10.82 -13.46
C ASN A 304 13.53 10.91 -14.54
N SER A 305 14.41 11.89 -14.36
CA SER A 305 15.46 12.23 -15.33
C SER A 305 16.54 11.15 -15.49
N VAL A 306 16.66 10.22 -14.53
CA VAL A 306 17.53 9.04 -14.63
C VAL A 306 16.91 8.03 -15.62
N ALA A 307 15.62 7.73 -15.46
CA ALA A 307 14.91 6.87 -16.39
C ALA A 307 14.87 7.45 -17.81
N ASN A 308 14.63 8.75 -17.96
CA ASN A 308 14.57 9.40 -19.29
C ASN A 308 15.86 9.23 -20.09
N TYR A 309 17.03 9.44 -19.47
CA TYR A 309 18.31 9.27 -20.14
C TYR A 309 18.59 7.79 -20.47
N LYS A 310 18.23 6.88 -19.56
CA LYS A 310 18.36 5.45 -19.82
C LYS A 310 17.46 4.98 -20.97
N ILE A 311 16.23 5.47 -21.09
CA ILE A 311 15.33 5.21 -22.22
C ILE A 311 15.97 5.71 -23.52
N LEU A 312 16.47 6.95 -23.53
CA LEU A 312 17.16 7.55 -24.69
C LEU A 312 18.30 6.65 -25.20
N GLN A 313 19.17 6.20 -24.29
CA GLN A 313 20.34 5.38 -24.65
C GLN A 313 19.96 3.94 -25.00
N GLN A 314 19.16 3.28 -24.18
CA GLN A 314 18.91 1.83 -24.31
C GLN A 314 17.89 1.49 -25.40
N CYS A 315 16.89 2.35 -25.62
CA CYS A 315 15.90 2.14 -26.68
C CYS A 315 16.42 2.63 -28.06
N GLY A 316 17.55 3.36 -28.08
CA GLY A 316 18.14 3.88 -29.32
C GLY A 316 17.25 4.93 -30.00
N LEU A 317 16.68 5.84 -29.21
CA LEU A 317 15.84 6.92 -29.72
C LEU A 317 16.66 7.92 -30.53
N ASP A 318 16.05 8.48 -31.58
CA ASP A 318 16.65 9.52 -32.41
C ASP A 318 16.57 10.89 -31.70
N ASP A 319 15.45 11.16 -31.01
CA ASP A 319 15.28 12.33 -30.16
C ASP A 319 14.21 12.08 -29.08
N ILE A 320 14.28 12.86 -28.00
CA ILE A 320 13.34 12.79 -26.87
C ILE A 320 12.94 14.19 -26.41
N PHE A 321 11.64 14.41 -26.23
CA PHE A 321 11.09 15.63 -25.65
C PHE A 321 10.31 15.29 -24.39
N ILE A 322 10.66 15.95 -23.28
CA ILE A 322 9.91 15.85 -22.03
C ILE A 322 9.45 17.25 -21.67
N PHE A 323 8.15 17.40 -21.41
CA PHE A 323 7.59 18.69 -21.05
C PHE A 323 8.18 19.18 -19.71
N PRO A 324 8.63 20.45 -19.58
CA PRO A 324 9.27 20.94 -18.35
C PRO A 324 8.38 20.84 -17.11
N ALA A 325 7.08 21.07 -17.27
CA ALA A 325 6.04 20.85 -16.26
C ALA A 325 5.33 19.52 -16.49
N ALA A 326 6.07 18.40 -16.60
CA ALA A 326 5.50 17.10 -16.99
C ALA A 326 4.45 16.53 -16.03
N ALA A 327 4.46 16.90 -14.74
CA ALA A 327 3.46 16.44 -13.77
C ALA A 327 2.12 17.18 -13.97
N ASP A 328 1.18 17.01 -13.04
CA ASP A 328 -0.16 17.63 -13.13
C ASP A 328 -0.14 19.15 -13.32
N ASN A 329 0.92 19.83 -12.90
CA ASN A 329 1.11 21.23 -13.23
C ASN A 329 1.04 21.51 -14.73
N GLY A 330 1.45 20.60 -15.63
CA GLY A 330 1.36 20.76 -17.09
C GLY A 330 0.00 20.45 -17.73
N VAL A 331 -0.95 19.89 -16.97
CA VAL A 331 -2.30 19.56 -17.48
C VAL A 331 -3.01 20.81 -17.99
N ALA A 332 -2.81 21.96 -17.34
CA ALA A 332 -3.35 23.23 -17.80
C ALA A 332 -2.90 23.56 -19.24
N ALA A 333 -1.61 23.42 -19.56
CA ALA A 333 -1.13 23.62 -20.93
C ALA A 333 -1.75 22.60 -21.89
N GLY A 334 -1.78 21.33 -21.50
CA GLY A 334 -2.39 20.25 -22.27
C GLY A 334 -3.86 20.49 -22.64
N CYS A 335 -4.67 20.90 -21.66
CA CYS A 335 -6.08 21.25 -21.82
C CYS A 335 -6.30 22.41 -22.80
N ALA A 336 -5.45 23.44 -22.76
CA ALA A 336 -5.52 24.58 -23.66
C ALA A 336 -5.13 24.20 -25.10
N LEU A 337 -4.05 23.43 -25.25
CA LEU A 337 -3.54 22.95 -26.53
C LEU A 337 -4.51 21.97 -27.21
N TRP A 338 -5.09 21.06 -26.42
CA TRP A 338 -6.16 20.15 -26.89
C TRP A 338 -7.38 20.93 -27.40
N ALA A 339 -7.82 21.97 -26.68
CA ALA A 339 -8.97 22.76 -27.11
C ALA A 339 -8.67 23.55 -28.39
N TYR A 340 -7.48 24.14 -28.50
CA TYR A 340 -7.02 24.77 -29.74
C TYR A 340 -7.06 23.77 -30.92
N ALA A 341 -6.53 22.56 -30.71
CA ALA A 341 -6.44 21.54 -31.75
C ALA A 341 -7.81 20.97 -32.16
N GLU A 342 -8.58 20.47 -31.19
CA GLU A 342 -9.75 19.63 -31.44
C GLU A 342 -11.07 20.41 -31.43
N VAL A 343 -11.14 21.54 -30.72
CA VAL A 343 -12.36 22.36 -30.63
C VAL A 343 -12.33 23.51 -31.64
N GLU A 344 -11.21 24.23 -31.75
CA GLU A 344 -11.07 25.30 -32.76
C GLU A 344 -10.66 24.78 -34.14
N GLY A 345 -9.96 23.63 -34.22
CA GLY A 345 -9.39 23.11 -35.47
C GLY A 345 -8.04 23.74 -35.83
N GLY A 346 -7.30 24.20 -34.82
CA GLY A 346 -5.97 24.75 -34.93
C GLY A 346 -4.93 23.72 -35.38
N THR A 347 -3.97 24.14 -36.20
CA THR A 347 -2.94 23.25 -36.79
C THR A 347 -1.52 23.74 -36.58
N LEU A 348 -1.34 24.98 -36.10
CA LEU A 348 -0.01 25.51 -35.82
C LEU A 348 0.55 24.87 -34.55
N ARG A 349 1.81 24.43 -34.62
CA ARG A 349 2.52 23.75 -33.52
C ARG A 349 3.90 24.36 -33.28
N PRO A 350 3.99 25.61 -32.75
CA PRO A 350 5.27 26.22 -32.41
C PRO A 350 6.02 25.39 -31.35
N PRO A 351 7.32 25.11 -31.54
CA PRO A 351 8.09 24.36 -30.56
C PRO A 351 8.37 25.19 -29.30
N LEU A 352 8.27 24.57 -28.12
CA LEU A 352 8.66 25.19 -26.86
C LEU A 352 10.19 25.19 -26.74
N ARG A 353 10.77 26.38 -26.82
CA ARG A 353 12.22 26.59 -26.76
C ARG A 353 12.69 26.90 -25.34
N VAL A 354 11.93 27.72 -24.63
CA VAL A 354 12.19 28.15 -23.26
C VAL A 354 10.95 27.94 -22.41
N ALA A 355 11.14 27.58 -21.14
CA ALA A 355 10.04 27.34 -20.21
C ALA A 355 9.67 28.57 -19.37
N THR A 356 10.20 29.75 -19.68
CA THR A 356 9.92 31.02 -18.99
C THR A 356 8.56 31.57 -19.40
N LEU A 357 7.49 30.91 -18.96
CA LEU A 357 6.10 31.20 -19.33
C LEU A 357 5.39 32.11 -18.32
N GLY A 358 6.04 32.46 -17.20
CA GLY A 358 5.54 33.46 -16.27
C GLY A 358 5.65 34.89 -16.80
N GLN A 359 4.92 35.80 -16.18
CA GLN A 359 4.97 37.23 -16.46
C GLN A 359 6.26 37.87 -15.90
N PRO A 360 7.05 38.59 -16.72
CA PRO A 360 8.18 39.38 -16.22
C PRO A 360 7.75 40.50 -15.27
N ALA A 361 8.57 40.77 -14.25
CA ALA A 361 8.35 41.91 -13.37
C ALA A 361 8.62 43.24 -14.11
N THR A 362 7.80 44.25 -13.83
CA THR A 362 8.03 45.60 -14.34
C THR A 362 9.15 46.31 -13.58
N THR A 363 9.82 47.26 -14.23
CA THR A 363 10.83 48.11 -13.58
C THR A 363 10.30 48.79 -12.31
N SER A 364 9.03 49.21 -12.31
CA SER A 364 8.40 49.82 -11.13
C SER A 364 8.27 48.84 -9.96
N GLN A 365 7.96 47.56 -10.21
CA GLN A 365 7.89 46.55 -9.16
C GLN A 365 9.27 46.24 -8.58
N ILE A 366 10.31 46.19 -9.44
CA ILE A 366 11.70 45.97 -9.03
C ILE A 366 12.19 47.13 -8.17
N ASP A 367 12.03 48.37 -8.64
CA ASP A 367 12.47 49.56 -7.92
C ASP A 367 11.72 49.71 -6.59
N ALA A 368 10.41 49.40 -6.54
CA ALA A 368 9.64 49.40 -5.30
C ALA A 368 10.12 48.34 -4.29
N ALA A 369 10.47 47.14 -4.76
CA ALA A 369 10.96 46.06 -3.90
C ALA A 369 12.37 46.38 -3.31
N ILE A 370 13.21 47.05 -4.10
CA ILE A 370 14.53 47.54 -3.67
C ILE A 370 14.37 48.67 -2.66
N GLU A 371 13.53 49.65 -2.95
CA GLU A 371 13.30 50.82 -2.08
C GLU A 371 12.84 50.40 -0.67
N ALA A 372 11.97 49.38 -0.60
CA ALA A 372 11.48 48.81 0.64
C ALA A 372 12.58 48.22 1.56
N HIS A 373 13.79 47.99 1.04
CA HIS A 373 14.93 47.43 1.77
C HIS A 373 16.22 48.26 1.53
N SER A 374 16.09 49.54 1.16
CA SER A 374 17.21 50.42 0.76
C SER A 374 18.30 50.59 1.83
N ASP A 375 17.93 50.47 3.10
CA ASP A 375 18.82 50.47 4.27
C ASP A 375 19.69 49.21 4.37
N LEU A 376 19.22 48.07 3.85
CA LEU A 376 19.90 46.77 3.92
C LEU A 376 20.72 46.44 2.66
N LEU A 377 20.44 47.12 1.55
CA LEU A 377 20.98 46.78 0.22
C LEU A 377 21.99 47.82 -0.30
N ILE A 378 23.01 47.33 -1.00
CA ILE A 378 23.87 48.11 -1.89
C ILE A 378 23.53 47.66 -3.31
N VAL A 379 23.24 48.62 -4.19
CA VAL A 379 22.70 48.35 -5.52
C VAL A 379 23.51 49.08 -6.59
N GLU A 380 23.98 48.35 -7.58
CA GLU A 380 24.66 48.87 -8.75
C GLU A 380 23.89 48.49 -10.02
N ARG A 381 23.82 49.38 -11.01
CA ARG A 381 23.29 49.03 -12.33
C ARG A 381 24.39 48.45 -13.20
N LYS A 382 24.09 47.40 -13.96
CA LYS A 382 25.02 46.75 -14.89
C LYS A 382 24.38 46.62 -16.27
N SER A 383 25.19 46.75 -17.32
CA SER A 383 24.78 46.30 -18.66
C SER A 383 24.71 44.76 -18.69
N PRO A 384 24.07 44.14 -19.71
CA PRO A 384 24.06 42.68 -19.83
C PRO A 384 25.46 42.04 -19.83
N ASP A 385 26.40 42.63 -20.58
CA ASP A 385 27.78 42.14 -20.67
C ASP A 385 28.53 42.33 -19.34
N ASP A 386 28.36 43.49 -18.69
CA ASP A 386 28.94 43.74 -17.37
C ASP A 386 28.36 42.81 -16.31
N MET A 387 27.07 42.47 -16.39
CA MET A 387 26.42 41.53 -15.48
C MET A 387 27.03 40.14 -15.61
N VAL A 388 27.24 39.64 -16.83
CA VAL A 388 27.95 38.37 -17.05
C VAL A 388 29.36 38.42 -16.46
N ALA A 389 30.10 39.51 -16.70
CA ALA A 389 31.46 39.66 -16.20
C ALA A 389 31.52 39.63 -14.65
N VAL A 390 30.70 40.43 -13.97
CA VAL A 390 30.72 40.48 -12.49
C VAL A 390 30.20 39.18 -11.87
N VAL A 391 29.25 38.50 -12.50
CA VAL A 391 28.79 37.17 -12.06
C VAL A 391 29.90 36.15 -12.24
N ALA A 392 30.58 36.10 -13.39
CA ALA A 392 31.70 35.18 -13.62
C ALA A 392 32.84 35.41 -12.61
N ASP A 393 33.19 36.68 -12.37
CA ASP A 393 34.23 37.04 -11.40
C ASP A 393 33.84 36.59 -9.99
N ALA A 394 32.61 36.86 -9.53
CA ALA A 394 32.12 36.43 -8.22
C ALA A 394 32.15 34.90 -8.06
N LEU A 395 31.60 34.17 -9.05
CA LEU A 395 31.56 32.70 -9.04
C LEU A 395 32.96 32.09 -9.02
N SER A 396 33.91 32.65 -9.78
CA SER A 396 35.31 32.16 -9.85
C SER A 396 36.05 32.28 -8.51
N THR A 397 35.58 33.14 -7.61
CA THR A 397 36.11 33.30 -6.25
C THR A 397 35.35 32.49 -5.19
N GLY A 398 34.37 31.69 -5.62
CA GLY A 398 33.57 30.82 -4.77
C GLY A 398 32.37 31.50 -4.11
N SER A 399 31.95 32.68 -4.59
CA SER A 399 30.70 33.30 -4.14
C SER A 399 29.47 32.58 -4.70
N ILE A 400 28.36 32.68 -3.96
CA ILE A 400 27.04 32.21 -4.38
C ILE A 400 26.23 33.39 -4.91
N VAL A 401 25.72 33.26 -6.14
CA VAL A 401 24.95 34.32 -6.80
C VAL A 401 23.52 33.85 -7.04
N ALA A 402 22.54 34.57 -6.49
CA ALA A 402 21.15 34.41 -6.91
C ALA A 402 20.86 35.22 -8.17
N ARG A 403 19.99 34.70 -9.03
CA ARG A 403 19.55 35.32 -10.27
C ARG A 403 18.04 35.35 -10.35
N TYR A 404 17.52 36.53 -10.66
CA TYR A 404 16.14 36.80 -11.00
C TYR A 404 16.11 37.58 -12.31
N GLU A 405 15.57 37.00 -13.38
CA GLU A 405 15.43 37.68 -14.68
C GLU A 405 14.19 37.20 -15.43
N GLY A 406 13.44 38.13 -16.03
CA GLY A 406 12.32 37.84 -16.92
C GLY A 406 11.18 37.07 -16.26
N GLY A 407 10.42 36.33 -17.07
CA GLY A 407 9.35 35.45 -16.61
C GLY A 407 9.87 34.23 -15.86
N CYS A 408 9.09 33.72 -14.90
CA CYS A 408 9.47 32.50 -14.18
C CYS A 408 9.35 31.25 -15.05
N GLU A 409 10.12 30.23 -14.69
CA GLU A 409 10.05 28.91 -15.31
C GLU A 409 8.77 28.17 -14.91
N TYR A 410 8.11 27.54 -15.88
CA TYR A 410 6.97 26.66 -15.66
C TYR A 410 7.43 25.24 -15.42
N GLY A 411 7.10 24.69 -14.24
CA GLY A 411 7.57 23.40 -13.77
C GLY A 411 8.51 23.49 -12.56
N PRO A 412 9.03 22.35 -12.10
CA PRO A 412 9.74 22.26 -10.81
C PRO A 412 11.23 22.61 -10.88
N ARG A 413 11.75 23.04 -12.05
CA ARG A 413 13.19 23.28 -12.28
C ARG A 413 13.43 24.77 -12.54
N ALA A 414 14.44 25.33 -11.87
CA ALA A 414 14.98 26.61 -12.27
C ALA A 414 15.98 26.41 -13.41
N LEU A 415 15.81 27.18 -14.48
CA LEU A 415 16.51 27.04 -15.75
C LEU A 415 17.29 28.32 -16.09
N GLY A 416 17.55 29.16 -15.10
CA GLY A 416 18.40 30.35 -15.20
C GLY A 416 17.70 31.68 -14.93
N HIS A 417 16.41 31.65 -14.62
CA HIS A 417 15.60 32.85 -14.43
C HIS A 417 15.18 33.04 -12.97
N ARG A 418 15.07 31.96 -12.20
CA ARG A 418 14.92 31.97 -10.74
C ARG A 418 15.93 30.99 -10.13
N SER A 419 17.21 31.32 -10.26
CA SER A 419 18.32 30.38 -10.00
C SER A 419 19.27 30.85 -8.90
N ILE A 420 19.91 29.89 -8.24
CA ILE A 420 21.11 30.09 -7.44
C ILE A 420 22.26 29.42 -8.21
N LEU A 421 23.32 30.20 -8.42
CA LEU A 421 24.48 29.89 -9.23
C LEU A 421 25.71 29.76 -8.34
N ALA A 422 26.55 28.79 -8.66
CA ALA A 422 27.85 28.59 -8.02
C ALA A 422 28.86 27.97 -8.99
N ASP A 423 30.14 28.04 -8.65
CA ASP A 423 31.18 27.35 -9.42
C ASP A 423 31.35 25.89 -8.94
N PRO A 424 31.11 24.89 -9.79
CA PRO A 424 31.15 23.48 -9.40
C PRO A 424 32.55 22.91 -9.15
N THR A 425 33.63 23.64 -9.47
CA THR A 425 35.01 23.14 -9.30
C THR A 425 35.52 23.21 -7.86
N PHE A 426 34.82 23.95 -7.00
CA PHE A 426 35.13 24.01 -5.58
C PHE A 426 34.67 22.72 -4.89
N GLU A 427 35.60 22.03 -4.25
CA GLU A 427 35.44 20.67 -3.71
C GLU A 427 34.18 20.49 -2.86
N ARG A 428 33.93 21.44 -1.95
CA ARG A 428 32.83 21.39 -0.99
C ARG A 428 31.70 22.37 -1.30
N MET A 429 31.61 22.92 -2.52
CA MET A 429 30.57 23.90 -2.87
C MET A 429 29.15 23.36 -2.67
N LYS A 430 28.94 22.06 -2.93
CA LYS A 430 27.67 21.38 -2.66
C LYS A 430 27.28 21.53 -1.17
N ASP A 431 28.23 21.28 -0.28
CA ASP A 431 28.03 21.34 1.17
C ASP A 431 27.80 22.78 1.62
N VAL A 432 28.56 23.74 1.07
CA VAL A 432 28.37 25.18 1.33
C VAL A 432 26.94 25.61 0.99
N ILE A 433 26.44 25.28 -0.20
CA ILE A 433 25.08 25.65 -0.60
C ILE A 433 24.03 24.96 0.28
N ASN A 434 24.23 23.68 0.61
CA ASN A 434 23.32 22.93 1.47
C ASN A 434 23.26 23.50 2.89
N ALA A 435 24.40 23.86 3.49
CA ALA A 435 24.46 24.40 4.85
C ALA A 435 23.96 25.85 4.96
N ARG A 436 24.18 26.68 3.94
CA ARG A 436 23.97 28.14 4.03
C ARG A 436 22.69 28.64 3.39
N VAL A 437 22.18 27.92 2.40
CA VAL A 437 21.06 28.40 1.59
C VAL A 437 19.92 27.39 1.57
N LYS A 438 20.22 26.12 1.30
CA LYS A 438 19.15 25.13 1.08
C LYS A 438 18.64 24.50 2.35
N PHE A 439 19.48 24.29 3.36
CA PHE A 439 19.15 23.61 4.61
C PHE A 439 18.48 22.24 4.37
N ARG A 440 19.07 21.44 3.46
CA ARG A 440 18.53 20.16 2.99
C ARG A 440 19.58 19.04 3.07
N GLU A 441 19.16 17.80 2.82
CA GLU A 441 19.97 16.59 2.97
C GLU A 441 21.25 16.60 2.11
N ALA A 442 22.42 16.27 2.67
CA ALA A 442 23.73 16.34 1.98
C ALA A 442 23.87 15.47 0.72
N PHE A 443 23.10 14.37 0.64
CA PHE A 443 23.14 13.46 -0.51
C PHE A 443 22.47 14.06 -1.76
N ARG A 444 21.74 15.18 -1.65
CA ARG A 444 21.01 15.74 -2.80
C ARG A 444 21.95 16.47 -3.76
N PRO A 445 22.00 16.08 -5.04
CA PRO A 445 22.87 16.73 -6.01
C PRO A 445 22.33 18.08 -6.48
N PHE A 446 23.21 18.83 -7.15
CA PHE A 446 22.89 20.03 -7.93
C PHE A 446 23.06 19.77 -9.43
N ALA A 447 22.50 20.64 -10.25
CA ALA A 447 22.44 20.42 -11.70
C ALA A 447 23.54 21.22 -12.41
N PRO A 448 24.33 20.59 -13.29
CA PRO A 448 25.26 21.31 -14.16
C PRO A 448 24.54 21.99 -15.34
N VAL A 449 25.02 23.16 -15.72
CA VAL A 449 24.68 23.88 -16.96
C VAL A 449 25.91 23.91 -17.85
N ILE A 450 25.75 23.64 -19.14
CA ILE A 450 26.84 23.64 -20.13
C ILE A 450 26.33 24.10 -21.52
N PRO A 451 27.12 24.83 -22.32
CA PRO A 451 26.80 25.08 -23.72
C PRO A 451 26.61 23.78 -24.51
N LEU A 452 25.57 23.71 -25.34
CA LEU A 452 25.20 22.50 -26.09
C LEU A 452 26.35 21.98 -26.97
N ASP A 453 27.07 22.88 -27.63
CA ASP A 453 28.22 22.60 -28.50
C ASP A 453 29.44 22.05 -27.74
N ARG A 454 29.47 22.21 -26.42
CA ARG A 454 30.54 21.70 -25.54
C ARG A 454 30.06 20.58 -24.61
N ALA A 455 28.77 20.23 -24.64
CA ALA A 455 28.16 19.25 -23.74
C ALA A 455 28.85 17.88 -23.79
N SER A 456 29.16 17.39 -24.99
CA SER A 456 29.77 16.07 -25.18
C SER A 456 31.20 15.96 -24.66
N GLU A 457 31.85 17.07 -24.29
CA GLU A 457 33.20 17.06 -23.73
C GLU A 457 33.24 16.59 -22.30
N VAL A 458 32.18 16.87 -21.55
CA VAL A 458 32.07 16.57 -20.12
C VAL A 458 31.08 15.44 -19.88
N PHE A 459 30.01 15.37 -20.67
CA PHE A 459 28.93 14.40 -20.50
C PHE A 459 28.85 13.43 -21.67
N ALA A 460 28.39 12.22 -21.43
CA ALA A 460 28.03 11.24 -22.46
C ALA A 460 26.69 11.61 -23.16
N LEU A 461 26.48 12.89 -23.48
CA LEU A 461 25.23 13.43 -24.00
C LEU A 461 25.43 13.95 -25.43
N GLY A 462 24.65 13.40 -26.37
CA GLY A 462 24.67 13.79 -27.79
C GLY A 462 23.44 14.59 -28.24
N THR A 463 22.52 14.94 -27.34
CA THR A 463 21.31 15.70 -27.63
C THR A 463 21.13 16.88 -26.67
N LYS A 464 20.17 17.76 -26.96
CA LYS A 464 19.78 18.87 -26.09
C LYS A 464 19.08 18.37 -24.83
N SER A 465 19.38 18.99 -23.69
CA SER A 465 18.67 18.85 -22.42
C SER A 465 18.35 20.24 -21.84
N PRO A 466 17.49 21.05 -22.49
CA PRO A 466 17.27 22.43 -22.07
C PRO A 466 16.55 22.58 -20.73
N PHE A 467 15.86 21.52 -20.28
CA PHE A 467 14.93 21.56 -19.14
C PHE A 467 15.40 20.77 -17.91
N MET A 468 16.66 20.33 -17.85
CA MET A 468 17.19 19.48 -16.76
C MET A 468 16.41 18.17 -16.56
N LEU A 469 16.05 17.50 -17.66
CA LEU A 469 15.24 16.27 -17.63
C LEU A 469 16.02 15.01 -18.09
N LEU A 470 17.33 15.13 -18.32
CA LEU A 470 18.25 14.03 -18.59
C LEU A 470 19.40 14.01 -17.57
N VAL A 471 19.65 12.86 -16.96
CA VAL A 471 20.82 12.59 -16.11
C VAL A 471 21.83 11.82 -16.92
N ALA A 472 22.88 12.48 -17.39
CA ALA A 472 23.90 11.88 -18.25
C ALA A 472 25.13 11.49 -17.44
N ASP A 473 25.88 10.49 -17.92
CA ASP A 473 27.16 10.12 -17.34
C ASP A 473 28.16 11.26 -17.52
N ILE A 474 28.86 11.62 -16.43
CA ILE A 474 30.01 12.52 -16.50
C ILE A 474 31.22 11.67 -16.85
N ARG A 475 32.03 12.13 -17.81
CA ARG A 475 33.25 11.41 -18.17
C ARG A 475 34.19 11.32 -16.95
N PRO A 476 34.81 10.16 -16.68
CA PRO A 476 35.56 9.91 -15.44
C PRO A 476 36.64 10.96 -15.13
N GLU A 477 37.30 11.51 -16.14
CA GLU A 477 38.32 12.54 -15.99
C GLU A 477 37.81 13.85 -15.35
N TYR A 478 36.51 14.12 -15.39
CA TYR A 478 35.90 15.31 -14.78
C TYR A 478 35.31 15.07 -13.40
N HIS A 479 35.22 13.82 -12.91
CA HIS A 479 34.73 13.53 -11.55
C HIS A 479 35.48 14.32 -10.47
N PRO A 480 36.84 14.36 -10.44
CA PRO A 480 37.57 15.16 -9.45
C PRO A 480 37.55 16.67 -9.75
N VAL A 481 37.20 17.06 -10.98
CA VAL A 481 37.20 18.47 -11.43
C VAL A 481 35.86 19.15 -11.13
N LEU A 482 34.75 18.40 -11.13
CA LEU A 482 33.40 18.90 -10.94
C LEU A 482 32.68 18.20 -9.77
N PRO A 483 33.27 18.13 -8.57
CA PRO A 483 32.73 17.35 -7.47
C PRO A 483 31.36 17.83 -6.99
N ALA A 484 31.08 19.14 -7.07
CA ALA A 484 29.84 19.71 -6.53
C ALA A 484 28.56 19.37 -7.33
N ILE A 485 28.72 18.89 -8.58
CA ILE A 485 27.61 18.49 -9.46
C ILE A 485 27.64 17.01 -9.84
N THR A 486 28.69 16.28 -9.44
CA THR A 486 28.84 14.85 -9.72
C THR A 486 28.07 14.06 -8.67
N HIS A 487 27.14 13.23 -9.12
CA HIS A 487 26.37 12.32 -8.27
C HIS A 487 27.28 11.18 -7.76
N ALA A 488 26.82 10.45 -6.74
CA ALA A 488 27.57 9.32 -6.17
C ALA A 488 27.89 8.21 -7.20
N ASP A 489 27.06 8.07 -8.23
CA ASP A 489 27.23 7.12 -9.33
C ASP A 489 28.00 7.68 -10.54
N GLY A 490 28.57 8.89 -10.44
CA GLY A 490 29.33 9.52 -11.52
C GLY A 490 28.48 10.22 -12.58
N THR A 491 27.18 10.41 -12.34
CA THR A 491 26.25 11.08 -13.27
C THR A 491 25.98 12.54 -12.90
N GLY A 492 25.32 13.30 -13.79
CA GLY A 492 24.88 14.66 -13.53
C GLY A 492 23.62 15.04 -14.31
N ARG A 493 22.70 15.80 -13.67
CA ARG A 493 21.44 16.25 -14.30
C ARG A 493 21.63 17.50 -15.16
N VAL A 494 21.93 17.31 -16.43
CA VAL A 494 22.43 18.37 -17.32
C VAL A 494 21.34 19.32 -17.79
N GLN A 495 21.63 20.62 -17.73
CA GLN A 495 20.98 21.66 -18.53
C GLN A 495 21.91 22.06 -19.69
N THR A 496 21.48 21.87 -20.94
CA THR A 496 22.19 22.44 -22.09
C THR A 496 21.62 23.81 -22.44
N CYS A 497 22.48 24.78 -22.75
CA CYS A 497 22.07 26.09 -23.25
C CYS A 497 22.64 26.38 -24.64
N THR A 498 21.95 27.23 -25.40
CA THR A 498 22.43 27.73 -26.70
C THR A 498 22.49 29.25 -26.65
N ALA A 499 23.30 29.87 -27.52
CA ALA A 499 23.35 31.33 -27.65
C ALA A 499 21.99 31.94 -28.07
N GLN A 500 21.08 31.14 -28.65
CA GLN A 500 19.76 31.61 -29.08
C GLN A 500 18.72 31.51 -27.97
N ASP A 501 18.70 30.40 -27.22
CA ASP A 501 17.64 30.11 -26.25
C ASP A 501 17.95 30.66 -24.85
N ASN A 502 19.23 30.68 -24.46
CA ASN A 502 19.68 31.26 -23.19
C ASN A 502 21.07 31.88 -23.34
N PRO A 503 21.15 33.09 -23.93
CA PRO A 503 22.43 33.76 -24.21
C PRO A 503 23.22 34.08 -22.94
N PHE A 504 22.54 34.37 -21.82
CA PHE A 504 23.20 34.67 -20.55
C PHE A 504 23.98 33.45 -20.03
N PHE A 505 23.34 32.29 -19.90
CA PHE A 505 24.03 31.07 -19.46
C PHE A 505 25.10 30.61 -20.45
N HIS A 506 24.84 30.70 -21.75
CA HIS A 506 25.84 30.36 -22.76
C HIS A 506 27.10 31.20 -22.63
N THR A 507 26.95 32.53 -22.49
CA THR A 507 28.08 33.45 -22.34
C THR A 507 28.75 33.31 -20.98
N LEU A 508 27.97 33.16 -19.91
CA LEU A 508 28.49 32.97 -18.55
C LEU A 508 29.32 31.71 -18.41
N CYS A 509 28.90 30.57 -18.97
CA CYS A 509 29.66 29.33 -18.90
C CYS A 509 31.04 29.47 -19.56
N ASN A 510 31.10 30.10 -20.74
CA ASN A 510 32.34 30.33 -21.46
C ASN A 510 33.22 31.37 -20.73
N THR A 511 32.63 32.47 -20.27
CA THR A 511 33.36 33.51 -19.51
C THR A 511 33.92 32.94 -18.21
N LEU A 512 33.18 32.08 -17.52
CA LEU A 512 33.65 31.42 -16.30
C LEU A 512 34.86 30.51 -16.57
N ALA A 513 34.87 29.78 -17.68
CA ALA A 513 36.02 28.96 -18.10
C ALA A 513 37.27 29.80 -18.42
N ASP A 514 37.11 31.07 -18.84
CA ASP A 514 38.23 32.00 -19.00
C ASP A 514 38.75 32.56 -17.66
N ARG A 515 37.92 32.54 -16.61
CA ARG A 515 38.28 33.04 -15.26
C ARG A 515 38.92 32.00 -14.37
N ARG A 516 38.66 30.71 -14.59
CA ARG A 516 39.17 29.63 -13.74
C ARG A 516 39.46 28.34 -14.52
N PRO A 517 40.46 27.53 -14.11
CA PRO A 517 40.76 26.25 -14.76
C PRO A 517 39.59 25.28 -14.73
N GLY A 518 39.34 24.56 -15.83
CA GLY A 518 38.29 23.54 -15.93
C GLY A 518 37.30 23.81 -17.07
N PRO A 519 36.29 22.95 -17.24
CA PRO A 519 35.34 23.06 -18.35
C PRO A 519 34.32 24.20 -18.12
N PRO A 520 33.61 24.65 -19.18
CA PRO A 520 32.57 25.68 -19.13
C PRO A 520 31.27 25.13 -18.51
N VAL A 521 31.36 24.68 -17.26
CA VAL A 521 30.25 24.12 -16.49
C VAL A 521 29.93 25.04 -15.33
N LEU A 522 28.64 25.33 -15.16
CA LEU A 522 28.08 26.13 -14.08
C LEU A 522 27.16 25.27 -13.21
N LEU A 523 27.16 25.48 -11.89
CA LEU A 523 26.16 24.87 -11.01
C LEU A 523 24.91 25.73 -10.99
N ASN A 524 23.74 25.12 -11.23
CA ASN A 524 22.43 25.77 -11.12
C ASN A 524 21.52 24.99 -10.15
N THR A 525 20.83 25.72 -9.28
CA THR A 525 19.75 25.19 -8.44
C THR A 525 18.64 26.21 -8.29
N SER A 526 17.46 25.79 -7.81
CA SER A 526 16.29 26.65 -7.71
C SER A 526 16.48 27.81 -6.74
N PHE A 527 15.91 28.99 -7.00
CA PHE A 527 15.97 30.10 -6.05
C PHE A 527 14.83 29.99 -5.03
N ASN A 528 15.11 29.23 -3.97
CA ASN A 528 14.26 28.97 -2.82
C ASN A 528 15.07 28.31 -1.69
N VAL A 529 14.49 28.25 -0.49
CA VAL A 529 14.96 27.45 0.64
C VAL A 529 14.13 26.16 0.78
N ALA A 530 14.61 25.18 1.57
CA ALA A 530 13.85 23.94 1.81
C ALA A 530 12.42 24.22 2.28
N GLY A 531 11.47 23.46 1.73
CA GLY A 531 10.04 23.60 2.05
C GLY A 531 9.30 24.74 1.35
N GLN A 532 9.99 25.64 0.63
CA GLN A 532 9.34 26.75 -0.08
C GLN A 532 9.29 26.54 -1.61
N PRO A 533 8.29 27.09 -2.32
CA PRO A 533 8.27 27.16 -3.79
C PRO A 533 9.38 28.07 -4.33
N ILE A 534 9.68 27.98 -5.64
CA ILE A 534 10.57 28.94 -6.33
C ILE A 534 10.00 30.36 -6.20
N VAL A 535 10.83 31.37 -5.96
CA VAL A 535 10.39 32.78 -5.86
C VAL A 535 9.77 33.28 -7.16
N GLU A 536 8.68 34.02 -7.07
CA GLU A 536 7.97 34.60 -8.21
C GLU A 536 8.23 36.11 -8.33
N THR A 537 8.09 36.84 -7.22
CA THR A 537 8.14 38.31 -7.22
C THR A 537 9.52 38.87 -6.82
N PRO A 538 9.88 40.12 -7.24
CA PRO A 538 11.13 40.75 -6.80
C PRO A 538 11.22 40.88 -5.27
N THR A 539 10.09 41.14 -4.61
CA THR A 539 10.00 41.20 -3.14
C THR A 539 10.36 39.86 -2.50
N GLU A 540 9.86 38.74 -3.03
CA GLU A 540 10.22 37.40 -2.56
C GLU A 540 11.69 37.08 -2.79
N ALA A 541 12.24 37.47 -3.94
CA ALA A 541 13.65 37.28 -4.29
C ALA A 541 14.57 38.03 -3.30
N ILE A 542 14.29 39.31 -3.03
CA ILE A 542 15.03 40.12 -2.06
C ILE A 542 14.87 39.57 -0.65
N ALA A 543 13.65 39.21 -0.24
CA ALA A 543 13.41 38.64 1.09
C ALA A 543 14.18 37.32 1.29
N THR A 544 14.22 36.46 0.26
CA THR A 544 14.99 35.21 0.29
C THR A 544 16.50 35.49 0.34
N PHE A 545 16.98 36.44 -0.46
CA PHE A 545 18.38 36.88 -0.46
C PHE A 545 18.83 37.41 0.91
N LEU A 546 18.01 38.24 1.56
CA LEU A 546 18.30 38.80 2.88
C LEU A 546 18.27 37.76 4.01
N ARG A 547 17.42 36.73 3.90
CA ARG A 547 17.25 35.67 4.92
C ARG A 547 18.22 34.50 4.80
N THR A 548 18.92 34.41 3.68
CA THR A 548 19.88 33.34 3.40
C THR A 548 21.28 33.90 3.35
N ASP A 549 22.26 33.03 3.28
CA ASP A 549 23.68 33.41 3.24
C ASP A 549 24.21 33.55 1.81
N ILE A 550 23.34 33.84 0.85
CA ILE A 550 23.71 34.18 -0.54
C ILE A 550 24.50 35.49 -0.54
N ASP A 551 25.56 35.54 -1.35
CA ASP A 551 26.53 36.64 -1.35
C ASP A 551 26.06 37.81 -2.23
N TYR A 552 25.55 37.49 -3.43
CA TYR A 552 25.04 38.50 -4.37
C TYR A 552 23.69 38.11 -4.98
N LEU A 553 22.91 39.12 -5.36
CA LEU A 553 21.68 38.96 -6.14
C LEU A 553 21.79 39.78 -7.43
N ALA A 554 21.76 39.09 -8.57
CA ALA A 554 21.52 39.67 -9.89
C ALA A 554 20.01 39.73 -10.14
N LEU A 555 19.41 40.90 -9.92
CA LEU A 555 17.98 41.17 -10.10
C LEU A 555 17.80 42.04 -11.36
N GLU A 556 17.47 41.41 -12.48
CA GLU A 556 17.51 42.03 -13.82
C GLU A 556 18.87 42.74 -14.06
N ASP A 557 18.86 44.05 -14.26
CA ASP A 557 20.02 44.92 -14.45
C ASP A 557 20.60 45.49 -13.14
N ARG A 558 20.18 44.97 -11.98
CA ARG A 558 20.64 45.38 -10.64
C ARG A 558 21.55 44.32 -10.04
N TRP A 559 22.80 44.68 -9.79
CA TRP A 559 23.74 43.90 -9.00
C TRP A 559 23.64 44.33 -7.53
N ILE A 560 23.26 43.39 -6.66
CA ILE A 560 22.86 43.68 -5.28
C ILE A 560 23.77 42.93 -4.31
N SER A 561 24.27 43.63 -3.29
CA SER A 561 24.96 43.06 -2.13
C SER A 561 24.36 43.57 -0.82
N LYS A 562 24.69 42.92 0.30
CA LYS A 562 24.18 43.29 1.64
C LYS A 562 25.07 44.36 2.26
N ARG A 563 24.47 45.43 2.78
CA ARG A 563 25.20 46.57 3.36
C ARG A 563 25.96 46.22 4.63
N HIS A 564 25.38 45.38 5.49
CA HIS A 564 25.88 45.09 6.83
C HIS A 564 26.42 43.67 6.99
N THR A 565 26.57 42.94 5.89
CA THR A 565 27.06 41.56 5.88
C THR A 565 28.22 41.46 4.90
N PRO A 566 29.46 41.26 5.38
CA PRO A 566 30.59 41.09 4.47
C PRO A 566 30.44 39.79 3.67
N VAL A 567 30.82 39.83 2.40
CA VAL A 567 30.99 38.64 1.58
C VAL A 567 32.24 37.92 2.09
N LYS A 568 32.10 36.63 2.43
CA LYS A 568 33.23 35.84 2.94
C LYS A 568 33.94 35.14 1.76
N ALA A 569 35.18 34.73 1.97
CA ALA A 569 35.88 33.91 1.00
C ALA A 569 35.41 32.44 1.08
N TYR A 570 35.61 31.67 0.01
CA TYR A 570 35.31 30.24 0.00
C TYR A 570 35.93 29.48 1.19
N ALA A 571 37.19 29.78 1.52
CA ALA A 571 37.89 29.14 2.64
C ALA A 571 37.19 29.38 4.00
N ASP A 572 36.57 30.54 4.18
CA ASP A 572 35.81 30.85 5.41
C ASP A 572 34.51 30.04 5.48
N HIS A 573 33.90 29.74 4.33
CA HIS A 573 32.73 28.88 4.27
C HIS A 573 33.09 27.44 4.60
N GLU A 574 34.13 26.93 3.93
CA GLU A 574 34.63 25.58 4.10
C GLU A 574 35.02 25.27 5.55
N ALA A 575 35.67 26.22 6.24
CA ALA A 575 36.08 26.08 7.63
C ALA A 575 34.94 25.88 8.63
N THR A 576 33.69 26.16 8.24
CA THR A 576 32.50 26.03 9.10
C THR A 576 31.66 24.80 8.79
N LEU A 577 32.02 24.03 7.75
CA LEU A 577 31.29 22.84 7.37
C LEU A 577 31.55 21.70 8.35
N VAL A 578 30.51 20.90 8.56
CA VAL A 578 30.56 19.64 9.30
C VAL A 578 30.33 18.53 8.29
N ASP A 579 31.11 17.46 8.39
CA ASP A 579 30.89 16.29 7.55
C ASP A 579 29.58 15.60 7.95
N GLU A 580 28.70 15.40 6.97
CA GLU A 580 27.45 14.67 7.16
C GLU A 580 27.61 13.22 6.73
N ASP A 581 27.04 12.30 7.50
CA ASP A 581 26.96 10.89 7.10
C ASP A 581 26.08 10.72 5.86
N PHE A 582 26.56 9.89 4.92
CA PHE A 582 25.78 9.51 3.75
C PHE A 582 24.94 8.26 4.04
N PRO A 583 23.78 8.09 3.37
CA PRO A 583 23.04 6.85 3.41
C PRO A 583 23.88 5.71 2.84
N GLU A 584 23.82 4.53 3.46
CA GLU A 584 24.49 3.32 2.99
C GLU A 584 23.50 2.17 2.92
N GLY A 585 23.60 1.35 1.87
CA GLY A 585 22.79 0.14 1.67
C GLY A 585 23.10 -1.01 2.63
N LEU A 586 22.37 -2.11 2.49
CA LEU A 586 22.64 -3.35 3.24
C LEU A 586 23.95 -4.00 2.75
N PRO A 587 24.65 -4.77 3.61
CA PRO A 587 25.80 -5.55 3.17
C PRO A 587 25.42 -6.57 2.08
N PRO A 588 26.36 -6.94 1.18
CA PRO A 588 26.12 -7.97 0.16
C PRO A 588 25.68 -9.29 0.80
N ASN A 589 24.63 -9.92 0.25
CA ASN A 589 24.00 -11.16 0.74
C ASN A 589 23.16 -11.02 2.04
N ALA A 590 22.58 -9.84 2.29
CA ALA A 590 21.60 -9.69 3.35
C ALA A 590 20.47 -10.73 3.22
N PRO A 591 19.96 -11.33 4.31
CA PRO A 591 18.99 -12.42 4.21
C PRO A 591 17.79 -12.06 3.32
N SER A 592 17.48 -12.96 2.38
CA SER A 592 16.28 -12.84 1.54
C SER A 592 15.06 -13.03 2.43
N ALA A 593 14.11 -12.08 2.39
CA ALA A 593 12.82 -12.31 3.00
C ALA A 593 12.20 -13.62 2.47
N LEU A 594 12.32 -13.90 1.16
CA LEU A 594 11.78 -15.11 0.53
C LEU A 594 12.44 -16.41 0.98
N ALA A 595 13.77 -16.45 1.12
CA ALA A 595 14.46 -17.66 1.59
C ALA A 595 14.14 -17.96 3.06
N LEU A 596 14.15 -16.94 3.93
CA LEU A 596 13.69 -17.05 5.32
C LEU A 596 12.24 -17.52 5.41
N MET A 597 11.39 -17.03 4.51
CA MET A 597 10.00 -17.44 4.43
C MET A 597 9.84 -18.89 3.95
N ALA A 598 10.67 -19.36 3.02
CA ALA A 598 10.66 -20.76 2.56
C ALA A 598 11.26 -21.75 3.58
N GLU A 599 12.25 -21.33 4.37
CA GLU A 599 12.85 -22.14 5.43
C GLU A 599 11.93 -22.27 6.66
N LEU A 600 11.34 -21.16 7.11
CA LEU A 600 10.32 -21.14 8.16
C LEU A 600 9.13 -22.05 7.79
N ASP A 601 8.81 -22.09 6.51
CA ASP A 601 7.72 -22.86 5.95
C ASP A 601 7.94 -24.38 5.97
N GLN A 602 9.12 -24.84 5.55
CA GLN A 602 9.52 -26.24 5.72
C GLN A 602 9.56 -26.67 7.20
N ALA A 603 9.96 -25.76 8.10
CA ALA A 603 10.04 -26.03 9.52
C ALA A 603 8.66 -26.16 10.19
N LEU A 604 7.70 -25.29 9.84
CA LEU A 604 6.38 -25.21 10.48
C LEU A 604 5.39 -26.29 10.01
N PHE A 605 5.38 -26.64 8.71
CA PHE A 605 4.32 -27.49 8.13
C PHE A 605 4.78 -28.89 7.73
N HIS A 606 6.08 -29.09 7.48
CA HIS A 606 6.58 -30.34 6.90
C HIS A 606 7.68 -31.03 7.71
N GLY A 607 8.12 -30.45 8.84
CA GLY A 607 9.14 -31.04 9.71
C GLY A 607 10.42 -31.40 8.95
N GLY A 608 10.92 -30.46 8.13
CA GLY A 608 12.13 -30.64 7.35
C GLY A 608 13.30 -31.19 8.17
N THR A 609 14.05 -32.13 7.56
CA THR A 609 14.87 -33.21 8.13
C THR A 609 16.05 -32.84 9.04
N THR A 610 15.80 -32.10 10.11
CA THR A 610 16.59 -32.17 11.35
C THR A 610 15.68 -31.84 12.53
N ARG A 611 15.58 -32.78 13.47
CA ARG A 611 14.95 -32.71 14.82
C ARG A 611 14.05 -31.50 15.10
N GLN A 612 12.76 -31.79 15.36
CA GLN A 612 11.78 -30.97 16.09
C GLN A 612 12.31 -29.59 16.53
N TRP A 613 11.98 -28.57 15.74
CA TRP A 613 12.33 -27.19 16.05
C TRP A 613 11.67 -26.81 17.39
N SER A 614 12.44 -26.25 18.32
CA SER A 614 11.90 -25.82 19.61
C SER A 614 11.09 -24.53 19.46
N PRO A 615 10.15 -24.21 20.37
CA PRO A 615 9.47 -22.92 20.41
C PRO A 615 10.44 -21.72 20.43
N GLU A 616 11.64 -21.88 21.01
CA GLU A 616 12.68 -20.86 20.99
C GLU A 616 13.29 -20.65 19.59
N GLU A 617 13.50 -21.71 18.80
CA GLU A 617 14.04 -21.63 17.44
C GLU A 617 13.04 -20.99 16.47
N LEU A 618 11.76 -21.35 16.59
CA LEU A 618 10.66 -20.72 15.86
C LEU A 618 10.49 -19.24 16.23
N THR A 619 10.63 -18.90 17.52
CA THR A 619 10.62 -17.52 17.99
C THR A 619 11.83 -16.74 17.44
N ALA A 620 13.00 -17.37 17.33
CA ALA A 620 14.20 -16.76 16.74
C ALA A 620 14.02 -16.46 15.25
N LEU A 621 13.47 -17.40 14.47
CA LEU A 621 13.14 -17.23 13.05
C LEU A 621 12.07 -16.14 12.83
N SER A 622 11.03 -16.12 13.67
CA SER A 622 10.01 -15.06 13.65
C SER A 622 10.65 -13.69 13.94
N ARG A 623 11.57 -13.59 14.91
CA ARG A 623 12.34 -12.37 15.19
C ARG A 623 13.28 -11.95 14.04
N GLN A 624 13.70 -12.89 13.19
CA GLN A 624 14.46 -12.62 11.96
C GLN A 624 13.58 -12.15 10.78
N GLY A 625 12.26 -12.00 10.99
CA GLY A 625 11.38 -11.23 10.10
C GLY A 625 10.65 -12.00 9.01
N GLY A 626 10.56 -13.33 9.07
CA GLY A 626 9.70 -14.11 8.16
C GLY A 626 8.22 -13.72 8.28
N ARG A 627 7.58 -13.26 7.19
CA ARG A 627 6.14 -12.98 7.10
C ARG A 627 5.57 -13.38 5.73
N TYR A 628 4.60 -14.28 5.78
CA TYR A 628 3.97 -15.12 4.73
C TYR A 628 3.63 -14.44 3.39
N LYS A 629 4.08 -15.01 2.26
CA LYS A 629 3.84 -14.48 0.90
C LYS A 629 2.63 -15.11 0.23
N GLU A 630 2.45 -16.43 0.23
CA GLU A 630 1.32 -17.04 -0.46
C GLU A 630 1.23 -18.52 -0.06
N THR A 631 0.43 -18.80 0.96
CA THR A 631 0.26 -20.14 1.52
C THR A 631 -0.88 -20.93 0.87
N SER A 632 -1.76 -20.28 0.10
CA SER A 632 -2.97 -20.95 -0.42
C SER A 632 -2.70 -22.03 -1.48
N ARG A 633 -1.56 -21.99 -2.19
CA ARG A 633 -1.18 -23.00 -3.21
C ARG A 633 -0.15 -24.03 -2.74
N LEU A 634 0.54 -23.77 -1.63
CA LEU A 634 1.66 -24.59 -1.16
C LEU A 634 1.31 -25.44 0.08
N PHE A 635 0.24 -25.13 0.83
CA PHE A 635 -0.17 -25.87 2.05
C PHE A 635 -1.62 -26.36 2.00
N PRO A 636 -1.90 -27.48 1.32
CA PRO A 636 -3.22 -28.12 1.39
C PRO A 636 -3.56 -28.67 2.79
N GLU A 637 -2.57 -28.87 3.68
CA GLU A 637 -2.76 -29.38 5.05
C GLU A 637 -2.22 -28.41 6.11
N HIS A 638 -3.11 -27.58 6.69
CA HIS A 638 -2.75 -26.47 7.59
C HIS A 638 -3.48 -26.49 8.96
N GLY A 639 -4.30 -27.51 9.26
CA GLY A 639 -5.00 -27.67 10.55
C GLY A 639 -6.18 -26.72 10.86
N TYR A 640 -6.23 -25.52 10.26
CA TYR A 640 -7.35 -24.58 10.38
C TYR A 640 -8.67 -25.12 9.80
N LEU A 641 -9.82 -24.75 10.41
CA LEU A 641 -11.16 -25.19 10.00
C LEU A 641 -11.68 -24.56 8.71
N GLY A 642 -11.03 -23.51 8.22
CA GLY A 642 -11.37 -22.85 6.96
C GLY A 642 -10.15 -22.73 6.06
N PRO A 643 -10.36 -22.45 4.76
CA PRO A 643 -9.28 -22.35 3.81
C PRO A 643 -8.33 -21.20 4.18
N LEU A 644 -7.02 -21.49 4.17
CA LEU A 644 -5.99 -20.48 4.39
C LEU A 644 -5.77 -19.66 3.10
N VAL A 645 -6.49 -18.54 3.00
CA VAL A 645 -6.35 -17.59 1.91
C VAL A 645 -5.79 -16.28 2.47
N THR A 646 -4.69 -15.79 1.93
CA THR A 646 -4.07 -14.53 2.37
C THR A 646 -4.77 -13.30 1.76
N GLU A 647 -5.43 -13.46 0.62
CA GLU A 647 -6.21 -12.41 -0.04
C GLU A 647 -7.71 -12.69 0.12
N TYR A 648 -8.41 -11.89 0.93
CA TYR A 648 -9.86 -11.98 1.07
C TYR A 648 -10.62 -11.01 0.19
N GLY A 649 -9.90 -10.14 -0.52
CA GLY A 649 -10.47 -9.21 -1.46
C GLY A 649 -9.68 -7.89 -1.57
N PRO A 650 -10.32 -6.86 -2.15
CA PRO A 650 -9.65 -5.62 -2.57
C PRO A 650 -9.06 -4.78 -1.44
N HIS A 651 -9.54 -5.00 -0.22
CA HIS A 651 -9.18 -4.22 0.97
C HIS A 651 -8.70 -5.11 2.12
N ALA A 652 -8.45 -6.40 1.88
CA ALA A 652 -8.26 -7.36 2.95
C ALA A 652 -7.14 -8.36 2.63
N VAL A 653 -5.97 -8.12 3.23
CA VAL A 653 -4.82 -9.02 3.18
C VAL A 653 -4.50 -9.51 4.57
N LEU A 654 -4.48 -10.82 4.75
CA LEU A 654 -4.11 -11.46 5.99
C LEU A 654 -2.60 -11.69 6.05
N LEU A 655 -1.94 -10.92 6.90
CA LEU A 655 -0.56 -11.12 7.34
C LEU A 655 -0.58 -12.13 8.50
N LEU A 656 -0.20 -13.37 8.24
CA LEU A 656 -0.15 -14.38 9.29
C LEU A 656 1.04 -14.13 10.24
N ASP A 657 0.87 -14.40 11.53
CA ASP A 657 1.93 -14.55 12.53
C ASP A 657 1.49 -15.68 13.47
N PRO A 658 1.98 -16.92 13.31
CA PRO A 658 1.51 -18.08 14.07
C PRO A 658 2.10 -18.12 15.49
N LEU A 659 3.08 -17.27 15.80
CA LEU A 659 3.70 -17.17 17.13
C LEU A 659 3.28 -15.88 17.85
N GLY A 660 2.76 -14.89 17.13
CA GLY A 660 2.24 -13.62 17.64
C GLY A 660 0.77 -13.38 17.26
N GLU A 661 0.43 -12.11 17.05
CA GLU A 661 -0.88 -11.73 16.51
C GLU A 661 -0.78 -11.57 14.99
N SER A 662 -1.62 -12.31 14.27
CA SER A 662 -1.80 -12.12 12.83
C SER A 662 -2.46 -10.77 12.57
N THR A 663 -2.35 -10.22 11.37
CA THR A 663 -2.88 -8.89 11.07
C THR A 663 -3.68 -8.92 9.77
N LEU A 664 -4.93 -8.47 9.79
CA LEU A 664 -5.67 -8.18 8.57
C LEU A 664 -5.41 -6.71 8.20
N ALA A 665 -4.73 -6.49 7.08
CA ALA A 665 -4.29 -5.17 6.62
C ALA A 665 -4.95 -4.81 5.28
N ASP A 666 -5.12 -3.51 5.08
CA ASP A 666 -5.55 -2.93 3.81
C ASP A 666 -4.30 -2.46 3.02
N PRO A 667 -4.00 -3.04 1.84
CA PRO A 667 -2.84 -2.64 1.02
C PRO A 667 -2.85 -1.17 0.63
N THR A 668 -4.04 -0.56 0.59
CA THR A 668 -4.24 0.84 0.25
C THR A 668 -4.04 1.78 1.43
N GLN A 669 -3.87 1.22 2.64
CA GLN A 669 -3.73 1.93 3.92
C GLN A 669 -4.90 2.88 4.25
N ARG A 670 -6.09 2.68 3.65
CA ARG A 670 -7.28 3.46 3.98
C ARG A 670 -7.87 3.05 5.34
N GLN A 671 -7.71 1.78 5.70
CA GLN A 671 -8.14 1.24 6.98
C GLN A 671 -6.94 0.91 7.88
N PRO A 672 -7.04 1.16 9.20
CA PRO A 672 -6.02 0.70 10.13
C PRO A 672 -6.01 -0.84 10.18
N PRO A 673 -4.83 -1.46 10.33
CA PRO A 673 -4.72 -2.92 10.44
C PRO A 673 -5.52 -3.45 11.64
N LEU A 674 -6.10 -4.63 11.48
CA LEU A 674 -6.76 -5.38 12.55
C LEU A 674 -5.83 -6.46 13.08
N SER A 675 -5.45 -6.37 14.35
CA SER A 675 -4.73 -7.45 15.01
C SER A 675 -5.68 -8.62 15.32
N LEU A 676 -5.23 -9.83 15.03
CA LEU A 676 -5.95 -11.08 15.15
C LEU A 676 -5.14 -12.03 16.03
N SER A 677 -5.62 -12.24 17.25
CA SER A 677 -5.14 -13.34 18.08
C SER A 677 -5.39 -14.68 17.38
N LYS A 678 -4.73 -15.75 17.82
CA LYS A 678 -4.91 -17.11 17.27
C LYS A 678 -6.39 -17.54 17.22
N GLN A 679 -7.18 -17.21 18.25
CA GLN A 679 -8.61 -17.50 18.30
C GLN A 679 -9.40 -16.70 17.25
N ARG A 680 -9.12 -15.39 17.11
CA ARG A 680 -9.78 -14.54 16.12
C ARG A 680 -9.40 -14.91 14.69
N LEU A 681 -8.16 -15.35 14.47
CA LEU A 681 -7.72 -15.90 13.20
C LEU A 681 -8.53 -17.16 12.85
N GLU A 682 -8.67 -18.13 13.75
CA GLU A 682 -9.46 -19.34 13.50
C GLU A 682 -10.93 -19.02 13.18
N LEU A 683 -11.54 -18.06 13.89
CA LEU A 683 -12.90 -17.56 13.60
C LEU A 683 -12.98 -16.93 12.20
N LEU A 684 -12.02 -16.08 11.85
CA LEU A 684 -11.94 -15.46 10.53
C LEU A 684 -11.87 -16.51 9.43
N LEU A 685 -10.97 -17.48 9.56
CA LEU A 685 -10.77 -18.56 8.59
C LEU A 685 -12.02 -19.43 8.45
N ALA A 686 -12.58 -19.90 9.57
CA ALA A 686 -13.75 -20.77 9.55
C ALA A 686 -14.95 -20.10 8.87
N THR A 687 -15.16 -18.81 9.11
CA THR A 687 -16.30 -18.05 8.58
C THR A 687 -16.22 -17.70 7.10
N ARG A 688 -15.14 -18.08 6.40
CA ARG A 688 -14.98 -17.82 4.94
C ARG A 688 -15.80 -18.76 4.06
N ARG A 689 -16.39 -19.81 4.64
CA ARG A 689 -17.29 -20.75 3.93
C ARG A 689 -18.56 -20.98 4.75
N ALA A 690 -19.62 -21.41 4.07
CA ALA A 690 -20.83 -21.87 4.73
C ALA A 690 -20.50 -23.01 5.74
N PRO A 691 -21.07 -23.00 6.95
CA PRO A 691 -20.85 -24.06 7.91
C PRO A 691 -21.45 -25.37 7.42
N THR A 692 -20.65 -26.43 7.38
CA THR A 692 -21.16 -27.79 7.19
C THR A 692 -21.67 -28.36 8.51
N ARG A 693 -22.54 -29.39 8.45
CA ARG A 693 -23.00 -30.13 9.64
C ARG A 693 -21.77 -30.62 10.42
N GLY A 694 -21.61 -30.17 11.67
CA GLY A 694 -20.45 -30.46 12.52
C GLY A 694 -19.33 -29.41 12.53
N MET A 695 -19.26 -28.48 11.56
CA MET A 695 -18.19 -27.46 11.51
C MET A 695 -18.33 -26.43 12.63
N THR A 696 -19.57 -26.03 12.93
CA THR A 696 -19.89 -25.14 14.05
C THR A 696 -19.53 -25.78 15.39
N VAL A 697 -19.76 -27.08 15.53
CA VAL A 697 -19.39 -27.86 16.74
C VAL A 697 -17.86 -27.96 16.85
N ALA A 698 -17.18 -28.33 15.76
CA ALA A 698 -15.73 -28.41 15.71
C ALA A 698 -15.06 -27.07 16.03
N LEU A 699 -15.61 -25.95 15.53
CA LEU A 699 -15.10 -24.60 15.82
C LEU A 699 -15.26 -24.25 17.30
N ARG A 700 -16.42 -24.55 17.89
CA ARG A 700 -16.66 -24.35 19.32
C ARG A 700 -15.72 -25.15 20.20
N CYS A 701 -15.59 -26.45 19.93
CA CYS A 701 -14.70 -27.34 20.67
C CYS A 701 -13.25 -26.88 20.58
N ARG A 702 -12.81 -26.45 19.38
CA ARG A 702 -11.44 -25.96 19.17
C ARG A 702 -11.14 -24.67 19.90
N LEU A 703 -12.13 -23.78 20.02
CA LEU A 703 -11.98 -22.49 20.67
C LEU A 703 -12.32 -22.54 22.17
N GLY A 704 -12.87 -23.64 22.67
CA GLY A 704 -13.37 -23.75 24.04
C GLY A 704 -14.57 -22.85 24.33
N LEU A 705 -15.46 -22.65 23.35
CA LEU A 705 -16.57 -21.69 23.45
C LEU A 705 -17.95 -22.35 23.57
N GLY A 706 -18.78 -21.81 24.46
CA GLY A 706 -20.22 -22.06 24.49
C GLY A 706 -20.94 -21.56 23.23
N HIS A 707 -22.19 -21.98 23.01
CA HIS A 707 -22.99 -21.53 21.87
C HIS A 707 -23.16 -20.00 21.85
N ARG A 708 -23.42 -19.41 23.02
CA ARG A 708 -23.61 -17.97 23.19
C ARG A 708 -22.32 -17.19 22.96
N GLU A 709 -21.20 -17.67 23.51
CA GLU A 709 -19.89 -17.03 23.38
C GLU A 709 -19.39 -17.07 21.94
N LEU A 710 -19.58 -18.19 21.23
CA LEU A 710 -19.29 -18.25 19.79
C LEU A 710 -20.12 -17.22 19.03
N SER A 711 -21.41 -17.09 19.34
CA SER A 711 -22.30 -16.13 18.68
C SER A 711 -21.89 -14.67 18.93
N GLU A 712 -21.43 -14.35 20.14
CA GLU A 712 -20.90 -13.03 20.49
C GLU A 712 -19.58 -12.74 19.75
N GLN A 713 -18.64 -13.69 19.74
CA GLN A 713 -17.37 -13.59 19.00
C GLN A 713 -17.57 -13.43 17.49
N LEU A 714 -18.53 -14.16 16.90
CA LEU A 714 -18.89 -14.02 15.48
C LEU A 714 -19.46 -12.64 15.16
N ARG A 715 -20.25 -12.06 16.08
CA ARG A 715 -20.81 -10.71 15.94
C ARG A 715 -19.73 -9.64 16.01
N GLU A 716 -18.80 -9.75 16.95
CA GLU A 716 -17.66 -8.84 17.07
C GLU A 716 -16.75 -8.93 15.85
N LEU A 717 -16.41 -10.14 15.42
CA LEU A 717 -15.64 -10.36 14.20
C LEU A 717 -16.32 -9.71 13.00
N ARG A 718 -17.65 -9.87 12.82
CA ARG A 718 -18.39 -9.21 11.72
C ARG A 718 -18.18 -7.70 11.70
N ASN A 719 -18.32 -7.05 12.85
CA ASN A 719 -18.14 -5.60 12.94
C ASN A 719 -16.71 -5.19 12.56
N ASP A 720 -15.71 -5.95 13.02
CA ASP A 720 -14.30 -5.64 12.78
C ASP A 720 -13.85 -5.88 11.34
N ILE A 721 -14.42 -6.88 10.66
CA ILE A 721 -14.04 -7.24 9.29
C ILE A 721 -14.87 -6.52 8.23
N ALA A 722 -16.06 -6.00 8.58
CA ALA A 722 -16.93 -5.27 7.67
C ALA A 722 -16.25 -4.04 7.06
N ARG A 723 -15.36 -3.37 7.82
CA ARG A 723 -14.58 -2.22 7.31
C ARG A 723 -13.60 -2.58 6.19
N PHE A 724 -13.25 -3.86 6.04
CA PHE A 724 -12.43 -4.37 4.94
C PHE A 724 -13.29 -4.97 3.80
N GLY A 725 -14.61 -4.75 3.82
CA GLY A 725 -15.55 -5.27 2.82
C GLY A 725 -15.80 -6.78 2.93
N LEU A 726 -15.41 -7.40 4.05
CA LEU A 726 -15.62 -8.82 4.29
C LEU A 726 -16.96 -9.05 5.00
N THR A 727 -17.65 -10.11 4.59
CA THR A 727 -18.85 -10.61 5.27
C THR A 727 -18.58 -11.97 5.88
N VAL A 728 -19.38 -12.36 6.87
CA VAL A 728 -19.50 -13.74 7.34
C VAL A 728 -20.70 -14.35 6.61
N ASP A 729 -20.57 -15.60 6.17
CA ASP A 729 -21.67 -16.30 5.50
C ASP A 729 -22.92 -16.36 6.42
N ALA A 730 -24.09 -16.01 5.88
CA ALA A 730 -25.34 -15.92 6.64
C ALA A 730 -25.79 -17.26 7.25
N HIS A 731 -25.31 -18.39 6.74
CA HIS A 731 -25.60 -19.71 7.31
C HIS A 731 -24.90 -19.94 8.65
N TRP A 732 -23.92 -19.11 9.04
CA TRP A 732 -23.43 -19.07 10.42
C TRP A 732 -24.46 -18.53 11.42
N ASP A 733 -25.53 -17.89 10.93
CA ASP A 733 -26.68 -17.45 11.75
C ASP A 733 -27.81 -18.49 11.80
N ALA A 734 -27.75 -19.57 11.01
CA ALA A 734 -28.87 -20.48 10.79
C ALA A 734 -28.54 -21.94 11.10
N ALA A 735 -29.30 -22.53 12.02
CA ALA A 735 -29.69 -23.93 11.88
C ALA A 735 -31.12 -24.10 12.43
N PRO A 736 -32.16 -24.09 11.58
CA PRO A 736 -33.34 -24.90 11.85
C PRO A 736 -32.97 -26.35 11.54
N THR A 737 -33.03 -27.21 12.54
CA THR A 737 -32.82 -28.65 12.40
C THR A 737 -33.95 -29.29 11.59
N SER A 738 -33.60 -30.25 10.75
CA SER A 738 -34.54 -31.08 10.01
C SER A 738 -35.27 -32.02 10.97
N VAL A 739 -36.57 -32.21 10.76
CA VAL A 739 -37.41 -33.15 11.52
C VAL A 739 -36.90 -34.59 11.30
N ASP A 740 -36.43 -35.24 12.37
CA ASP A 740 -36.12 -36.67 12.38
C ASP A 740 -37.39 -37.53 12.56
N SER A 741 -37.26 -38.80 12.16
CA SER A 741 -38.38 -39.75 12.02
C SER A 741 -39.05 -40.12 13.36
N PRO A 742 -40.36 -40.39 13.37
CA PRO A 742 -41.10 -40.68 14.60
C PRO A 742 -40.64 -41.97 15.28
N ILE A 743 -40.72 -41.97 16.61
CA ILE A 743 -40.50 -43.12 17.51
C ILE A 743 -41.39 -44.30 17.06
N PRO A 744 -40.88 -45.55 17.03
CA PRO A 744 -41.69 -46.70 16.64
C PRO A 744 -42.85 -46.91 17.62
N THR A 745 -44.09 -46.94 17.11
CA THR A 745 -45.32 -47.10 17.90
C THR A 745 -45.58 -48.52 18.40
N SER A 746 -44.58 -49.41 18.45
CA SER A 746 -44.79 -50.79 18.92
C SER A 746 -44.56 -50.93 20.43
N VAL A 747 -45.44 -50.34 21.23
CA VAL A 747 -45.46 -50.50 22.69
C VAL A 747 -45.97 -51.90 23.10
N ASP A 748 -46.61 -52.63 22.18
CA ASP A 748 -47.24 -53.93 22.44
C ASP A 748 -46.27 -55.13 22.55
N ARG A 749 -44.94 -54.94 22.40
CA ARG A 749 -43.95 -56.03 22.44
C ARG A 749 -42.97 -55.99 23.62
N THR A 750 -43.01 -54.95 24.44
CA THR A 750 -42.07 -54.75 25.56
C THR A 750 -42.12 -55.90 26.58
N LEU A 751 -43.24 -56.61 26.67
CA LEU A 751 -43.43 -57.74 27.58
C LEU A 751 -43.31 -59.11 26.90
N ASP A 752 -43.09 -59.18 25.59
CA ASP A 752 -43.00 -60.44 24.83
C ASP A 752 -41.99 -61.44 25.43
N PRO A 753 -40.81 -61.03 25.92
CA PRO A 753 -39.85 -61.95 26.54
C PRO A 753 -40.36 -62.62 27.82
N PHE A 754 -41.29 -62.00 28.56
CA PHE A 754 -41.89 -62.57 29.78
C PHE A 754 -42.93 -63.65 29.48
N SER A 755 -43.29 -63.84 28.21
CA SER A 755 -44.21 -64.89 27.74
C SER A 755 -43.54 -66.27 27.69
N ASP A 756 -42.20 -66.32 27.70
CA ASP A 756 -41.43 -67.56 27.69
C ASP A 756 -41.29 -68.11 29.13
N PRO A 757 -41.86 -69.29 29.46
CA PRO A 757 -41.78 -69.89 30.80
C PRO A 757 -40.35 -70.27 31.22
N HIS A 758 -39.37 -70.22 30.31
CA HIS A 758 -37.95 -70.40 30.60
C HIS A 758 -37.19 -69.07 30.77
N TYR A 759 -37.84 -67.92 30.56
CA TYR A 759 -37.22 -66.62 30.77
C TYR A 759 -36.97 -66.37 32.25
N ARG A 760 -35.69 -66.24 32.61
CA ARG A 760 -35.22 -66.01 33.97
C ARG A 760 -34.43 -64.71 34.00
N LEU A 761 -35.14 -63.60 34.17
CA LEU A 761 -34.56 -62.26 34.24
C LEU A 761 -33.47 -62.15 35.31
N ASP A 762 -33.62 -62.89 36.42
CA ASP A 762 -32.61 -63.01 37.48
C ASP A 762 -31.28 -63.60 36.97
N THR A 763 -31.33 -64.56 36.05
CA THR A 763 -30.14 -65.17 35.45
C THR A 763 -29.47 -64.22 34.45
N VAL A 764 -30.27 -63.53 33.63
CA VAL A 764 -29.77 -62.53 32.67
C VAL A 764 -29.13 -61.34 33.37
N LEU A 765 -29.80 -60.78 34.39
CA LEU A 765 -29.27 -59.66 35.16
C LEU A 765 -28.05 -60.07 36.00
N GLY A 766 -28.01 -61.29 36.52
CA GLY A 766 -26.82 -61.83 37.19
C GLY A 766 -25.62 -61.98 36.24
N ALA A 767 -25.85 -62.43 35.00
CA ALA A 767 -24.82 -62.49 33.96
C ALA A 767 -24.36 -61.09 33.54
N PHE A 768 -25.29 -60.13 33.40
CA PHE A 768 -24.98 -58.74 33.10
C PHE A 768 -24.14 -58.08 34.19
N GLU A 769 -24.53 -58.24 35.47
CA GLU A 769 -23.77 -57.75 36.61
C GLU A 769 -22.36 -58.35 36.64
N THR A 770 -22.26 -59.67 36.41
CA THR A 770 -20.98 -60.38 36.35
C THR A 770 -20.10 -59.83 35.24
N ALA A 771 -20.66 -59.56 34.05
CA ALA A 771 -19.92 -58.97 32.92
C ALA A 771 -19.40 -57.57 33.24
N LEU A 772 -20.22 -56.70 33.84
CA LEU A 772 -19.82 -55.35 34.26
C LEU A 772 -18.68 -55.39 35.29
N ARG A 773 -18.81 -56.21 36.33
CA ARG A 773 -17.79 -56.36 37.37
C ARG A 773 -16.49 -56.95 36.82
N THR A 774 -16.58 -57.94 35.93
CA THR A 774 -15.40 -58.58 35.31
C THR A 774 -14.56 -57.58 34.52
N HIS A 775 -15.22 -56.64 33.83
CA HIS A 775 -14.55 -55.59 33.07
C HIS A 775 -14.22 -54.34 33.89
N GLY A 776 -14.39 -54.38 35.22
CA GLY A 776 -14.01 -53.30 36.12
C GLY A 776 -14.95 -52.09 36.12
N TYR A 777 -16.18 -52.24 35.62
CA TYR A 777 -17.19 -51.18 35.61
C TYR A 777 -17.62 -50.87 37.05
N SER A 778 -16.98 -49.85 37.63
CA SER A 778 -17.07 -49.46 39.04
C SER A 778 -16.70 -47.99 39.18
N GLU A 779 -17.08 -47.35 40.29
CA GLU A 779 -16.86 -45.90 40.46
C GLU A 779 -15.39 -45.53 40.29
N ALA A 780 -14.49 -46.26 40.97
CA ALA A 780 -13.05 -46.09 40.86
C ALA A 780 -12.49 -46.42 39.46
N GLY A 781 -13.10 -47.39 38.75
CA GLY A 781 -12.71 -47.75 37.40
C GLY A 781 -13.05 -46.65 36.39
N ILE A 782 -14.25 -46.10 36.49
CA ILE A 782 -14.77 -45.06 35.60
C ILE A 782 -14.03 -43.74 35.85
N THR A 783 -13.91 -43.31 37.11
CA THR A 783 -13.21 -42.06 37.46
C THR A 783 -11.75 -42.09 37.01
N LYS A 784 -11.05 -43.21 37.23
CA LYS A 784 -9.68 -43.40 36.76
C LYS A 784 -9.56 -43.37 35.23
N ALA A 785 -10.50 -43.99 34.51
CA ALA A 785 -10.49 -44.01 33.05
C ALA A 785 -10.77 -42.63 32.44
N LEU A 786 -11.61 -41.82 33.09
CA LEU A 786 -11.96 -40.46 32.68
C LEU A 786 -11.07 -39.38 33.29
N GLY A 787 -10.10 -39.74 34.14
CA GLY A 787 -9.19 -38.78 34.78
C GLY A 787 -9.89 -37.76 35.68
N VAL A 788 -11.02 -38.15 36.29
CA VAL A 788 -11.79 -37.32 37.25
C VAL A 788 -11.67 -37.90 38.65
N GLU A 789 -11.90 -37.09 39.69
CA GLU A 789 -11.82 -37.54 41.09
C GLU A 789 -13.13 -38.17 41.58
N SER A 790 -14.25 -37.81 40.96
CA SER A 790 -15.58 -38.37 41.23
C SER A 790 -16.42 -38.36 39.97
N LEU A 791 -17.46 -39.20 39.92
CA LEU A 791 -18.41 -39.20 38.80
C LEU A 791 -19.17 -37.86 38.68
N GLN A 792 -19.21 -37.04 39.74
CA GLN A 792 -19.81 -35.70 39.73
C GLN A 792 -19.01 -34.66 38.94
N GLN A 793 -17.74 -34.93 38.64
CA GLN A 793 -16.90 -34.06 37.82
C GLN A 793 -17.02 -34.35 36.32
N ILE A 794 -17.81 -35.36 35.91
CA ILE A 794 -18.07 -35.61 34.49
C ILE A 794 -18.97 -34.48 33.97
N GLU A 795 -18.37 -33.53 33.26
CA GLU A 795 -19.13 -32.43 32.66
C GLU A 795 -19.89 -32.91 31.43
N PRO A 796 -21.23 -32.76 31.38
CA PRO A 796 -22.03 -33.24 30.26
C PRO A 796 -21.59 -32.63 28.90
N THR A 797 -21.04 -31.41 28.89
CA THR A 797 -20.52 -30.75 27.68
C THR A 797 -19.21 -31.35 27.15
N HIS A 798 -18.53 -32.22 27.90
CA HIS A 798 -17.26 -32.85 27.53
C HIS A 798 -17.38 -34.34 27.22
N LEU A 799 -18.60 -34.91 27.21
CA LEU A 799 -18.81 -36.36 26.97
C LEU A 799 -18.18 -36.85 25.66
N ASP A 800 -18.35 -36.10 24.56
CA ASP A 800 -17.74 -36.43 23.27
C ASP A 800 -16.22 -36.36 23.31
N TRP A 801 -15.66 -35.39 24.04
CA TRP A 801 -14.21 -35.27 24.19
C TRP A 801 -13.64 -36.47 24.97
N HIS A 802 -14.28 -36.83 26.08
CA HIS A 802 -13.93 -38.00 26.87
C HIS A 802 -13.96 -39.28 26.02
N ALA A 803 -14.99 -39.44 25.18
CA ALA A 803 -15.17 -40.62 24.34
C ALA A 803 -14.10 -40.75 23.24
N HIS A 804 -13.74 -39.66 22.58
CA HIS A 804 -12.89 -39.68 21.39
C HIS A 804 -11.39 -39.45 21.67
N PHE A 805 -11.06 -38.69 22.72
CA PHE A 805 -9.68 -38.23 22.94
C PHE A 805 -9.07 -38.70 24.25
N GLN A 806 -9.87 -39.12 25.24
CA GLN A 806 -9.34 -39.54 26.55
C GLN A 806 -9.42 -41.04 26.80
N LEU A 807 -10.54 -41.67 26.46
CA LEU A 807 -10.73 -43.09 26.72
C LEU A 807 -9.90 -43.96 25.75
N PRO A 808 -9.14 -44.96 26.22
CA PRO A 808 -8.46 -45.92 25.34
C PRO A 808 -9.46 -46.93 24.75
N HIS A 809 -9.01 -47.78 23.82
CA HIS A 809 -9.80 -48.92 23.33
C HIS A 809 -9.63 -50.12 24.26
N THR A 810 -10.37 -50.14 25.37
CA THR A 810 -10.38 -51.25 26.33
C THR A 810 -11.82 -51.64 26.69
N PRO A 811 -12.06 -52.88 27.15
CA PRO A 811 -13.39 -53.34 27.56
C PRO A 811 -14.11 -52.39 28.53
N LEU A 812 -13.41 -51.88 29.55
CA LEU A 812 -13.95 -50.90 30.49
C LEU A 812 -14.34 -49.59 29.78
N ALA A 813 -13.46 -49.08 28.93
CA ALA A 813 -13.69 -47.85 28.20
C ALA A 813 -14.86 -47.96 27.21
N ASP A 814 -15.11 -49.14 26.65
CA ASP A 814 -16.26 -49.38 25.77
C ASP A 814 -17.57 -49.43 26.55
N LEU A 815 -17.58 -50.04 27.73
CA LEU A 815 -18.74 -50.00 28.62
C LEU A 815 -19.02 -48.55 29.10
N ILE A 816 -17.97 -47.76 29.36
CA ILE A 816 -18.11 -46.33 29.70
C ILE A 816 -18.67 -45.55 28.50
N ARG A 817 -18.16 -45.80 27.28
CA ARG A 817 -18.71 -45.19 26.06
C ARG A 817 -20.18 -45.55 25.88
N LEU A 818 -20.54 -46.81 26.06
CA LEU A 818 -21.89 -47.32 25.85
C LEU A 818 -22.88 -46.76 26.88
N PHE A 819 -22.57 -46.85 28.18
CA PHE A 819 -23.54 -46.58 29.26
C PHE A 819 -23.35 -45.26 30.02
N GLN A 820 -22.22 -44.57 29.87
CA GLN A 820 -21.95 -43.31 30.58
C GLN A 820 -21.81 -42.11 29.64
N LEU A 821 -21.23 -42.32 28.45
CA LEU A 821 -21.03 -41.27 27.44
C LEU A 821 -22.01 -41.38 26.25
N ARG A 822 -22.84 -42.45 26.22
CA ARG A 822 -23.89 -42.71 25.21
C ARG A 822 -23.43 -42.70 23.75
N VAL A 823 -22.27 -43.28 23.49
CA VAL A 823 -21.68 -43.38 22.16
C VAL A 823 -22.06 -44.70 21.49
N ASP A 824 -22.39 -44.62 20.19
CA ASP A 824 -22.66 -45.80 19.37
C ASP A 824 -21.45 -46.74 19.34
N CYS A 825 -21.65 -47.97 19.79
CA CYS A 825 -20.61 -48.98 19.85
C CYS A 825 -20.89 -50.09 18.81
N PRO A 826 -19.88 -50.63 18.13
CA PRO A 826 -20.06 -51.76 17.21
C PRO A 826 -20.72 -52.95 17.91
N ARG A 827 -21.74 -53.55 17.27
CA ARG A 827 -22.55 -54.64 17.85
C ARG A 827 -21.71 -55.83 18.28
N ASP A 828 -20.80 -56.27 17.42
CA ASP A 828 -19.89 -57.39 17.67
C ASP A 828 -19.05 -57.17 18.95
N ARG A 829 -18.63 -55.92 19.18
CA ARG A 829 -17.87 -55.52 20.36
C ARG A 829 -18.73 -55.54 21.63
N VAL A 830 -19.98 -55.09 21.56
CA VAL A 830 -20.90 -55.12 22.70
C VAL A 830 -21.30 -56.56 23.05
N GLU A 831 -21.55 -57.40 22.04
CA GLU A 831 -21.82 -58.84 22.22
C GLU A 831 -20.61 -59.58 22.81
N ALA A 832 -19.39 -59.21 22.45
CA ALA A 832 -18.18 -59.76 23.05
C ALA A 832 -18.01 -59.38 24.53
N LEU A 833 -18.51 -58.21 24.94
CA LEU A 833 -18.38 -57.70 26.31
C LEU A 833 -19.45 -58.25 27.25
N LEU A 834 -20.70 -58.31 26.79
CA LEU A 834 -21.86 -58.65 27.63
C LEU A 834 -22.35 -60.09 27.39
N GLY A 835 -22.00 -60.70 26.25
CA GLY A 835 -22.55 -61.96 25.77
C GLY A 835 -23.82 -61.75 24.93
N ALA A 836 -23.94 -62.49 23.83
CA ALA A 836 -25.05 -62.33 22.88
C ALA A 836 -26.44 -62.54 23.52
N GLU A 837 -26.57 -63.46 24.48
CA GLU A 837 -27.83 -63.69 25.21
C GLU A 837 -28.23 -62.49 26.07
N VAL A 838 -27.26 -61.86 26.76
CA VAL A 838 -27.50 -60.65 27.56
C VAL A 838 -27.85 -59.48 26.66
N VAL A 839 -27.12 -59.28 25.56
CA VAL A 839 -27.42 -58.20 24.59
C VAL A 839 -28.82 -58.36 24.00
N ALA A 840 -29.21 -59.57 23.59
CA ALA A 840 -30.54 -59.83 23.06
C ALA A 840 -31.64 -59.53 24.09
N ALA A 841 -31.44 -59.91 25.36
CA ALA A 841 -32.39 -59.62 26.42
C ALA A 841 -32.47 -58.11 26.72
N LEU A 842 -31.34 -57.40 26.77
CA LEU A 842 -31.31 -55.95 27.00
C LEU A 842 -31.93 -55.14 25.84
N LEU A 843 -31.77 -55.60 24.59
CA LEU A 843 -32.49 -55.06 23.44
C LEU A 843 -34.00 -55.29 23.56
N GLY A 844 -34.40 -56.50 23.97
CA GLY A 844 -35.81 -56.84 24.21
C GLY A 844 -36.47 -56.01 25.32
N LEU A 845 -35.69 -55.65 26.35
CA LEU A 845 -36.11 -54.78 27.45
C LEU A 845 -36.05 -53.27 27.12
N GLY A 846 -35.54 -52.88 25.95
CA GLY A 846 -35.35 -51.48 25.57
C GLY A 846 -34.22 -50.76 26.31
N VAL A 847 -33.39 -51.49 27.07
CA VAL A 847 -32.20 -50.97 27.76
C VAL A 847 -31.10 -50.64 26.75
N LEU A 848 -31.01 -51.42 25.68
CA LEU A 848 -30.19 -51.15 24.51
C LEU A 848 -31.10 -50.87 23.31
N THR A 849 -30.60 -50.06 22.38
CA THR A 849 -31.20 -49.88 21.07
C THR A 849 -30.15 -50.21 19.99
N ALA A 850 -30.61 -50.75 18.87
CA ALA A 850 -29.74 -51.09 17.76
C ALA A 850 -30.09 -50.24 16.53
N ALA A 851 -29.06 -49.71 15.88
CA ALA A 851 -29.15 -49.03 14.60
C ALA A 851 -28.04 -49.58 13.69
N ASP A 852 -28.42 -50.21 12.58
CA ASP A 852 -27.52 -50.92 11.68
C ASP A 852 -26.58 -51.91 12.44
N ASP A 853 -25.26 -51.76 12.27
CA ASP A 853 -24.21 -52.56 12.90
C ASP A 853 -23.74 -52.00 14.27
N THR A 854 -24.46 -51.04 14.83
CA THR A 854 -24.13 -50.40 16.11
C THR A 854 -25.22 -50.57 17.17
N ILE A 855 -24.80 -50.52 18.43
CA ILE A 855 -25.64 -50.57 19.62
C ILE A 855 -25.38 -49.31 20.45
N ARG A 856 -26.46 -48.72 20.95
CA ARG A 856 -26.46 -47.62 21.92
C ARG A 856 -27.22 -48.03 23.17
N ALA A 857 -26.83 -47.52 24.34
CA ALA A 857 -27.66 -47.64 25.53
C ALA A 857 -28.82 -46.65 25.51
N GLY A 858 -30.04 -47.14 25.76
CA GLY A 858 -31.23 -46.32 25.96
C GLY A 858 -31.30 -45.72 27.36
N VAL A 859 -30.47 -46.21 28.29
CA VAL A 859 -30.38 -45.77 29.68
C VAL A 859 -28.91 -45.47 30.04
N ASP A 860 -28.69 -44.55 30.98
CA ASP A 860 -27.38 -44.44 31.63
C ASP A 860 -27.26 -45.46 32.75
N LEU A 861 -26.07 -46.03 32.93
CA LEU A 861 -25.76 -46.95 34.01
C LEU A 861 -24.69 -46.38 34.95
N PHE A 862 -25.12 -45.94 36.13
CA PHE A 862 -24.27 -45.43 37.19
C PHE A 862 -23.90 -46.52 38.19
N CYS A 863 -22.81 -46.31 38.91
CA CYS A 863 -22.37 -47.19 40.00
C CYS A 863 -22.10 -46.39 41.27
N SER A 864 -22.68 -46.81 42.40
CA SER A 864 -22.48 -46.14 43.69
C SER A 864 -22.59 -47.15 44.83
N GLY A 865 -21.64 -47.12 45.77
CA GLY A 865 -21.72 -47.95 46.98
C GLY A 865 -21.76 -49.47 46.73
N GLY A 866 -21.29 -49.94 45.57
CA GLY A 866 -21.32 -51.35 45.17
C GLY A 866 -22.57 -51.78 44.40
N MET A 867 -23.56 -50.89 44.24
CA MET A 867 -24.77 -51.10 43.45
C MET A 867 -24.69 -50.44 42.07
N PHE A 868 -25.49 -50.93 41.13
CA PHE A 868 -25.68 -50.35 39.79
C PHE A 868 -27.07 -49.73 39.68
N PHE A 869 -27.15 -48.53 39.10
CA PHE A 869 -28.38 -47.76 38.94
C PHE A 869 -28.57 -47.43 37.47
N ALA A 870 -29.67 -47.88 36.87
CA ALA A 870 -30.04 -47.53 35.51
C ALA A 870 -31.07 -46.40 35.51
N THR A 871 -30.94 -45.43 34.60
CA THR A 871 -31.90 -44.32 34.44
C THR A 871 -32.13 -44.05 32.96
N ASP A 872 -33.40 -43.97 32.57
CA ASP A 872 -33.87 -43.61 31.22
C ASP A 872 -33.94 -42.09 31.01
N HIS A 873 -33.84 -41.31 32.08
CA HIS A 873 -33.79 -39.85 32.02
C HIS A 873 -32.40 -39.34 31.64
N ARG A 874 -32.36 -38.52 30.59
CA ARG A 874 -31.15 -38.18 29.80
C ARG A 874 -30.63 -36.80 30.18
N TYR A 875 -29.38 -36.48 29.87
CA TYR A 875 -28.77 -35.17 30.19
C TYR A 875 -29.38 -33.96 29.45
N MET A 876 -30.46 -34.12 28.68
CA MET A 876 -31.09 -33.07 27.86
C MET A 876 -30.08 -32.36 26.94
N LEU A 877 -29.04 -33.08 26.51
CA LEU A 877 -27.92 -32.54 25.75
C LEU A 877 -28.08 -32.77 24.25
N PHE A 878 -28.66 -33.92 23.90
CA PHE A 878 -28.92 -34.28 22.52
C PHE A 878 -30.36 -33.90 22.17
N GLU A 879 -30.61 -33.55 20.91
CA GLU A 879 -31.92 -33.07 20.45
C GLU A 879 -33.04 -34.09 20.68
N GLY A 880 -32.71 -35.39 20.68
CA GLY A 880 -33.65 -36.48 20.99
C GLY A 880 -33.97 -36.65 22.48
N ASP A 881 -33.33 -35.91 23.38
CA ASP A 881 -33.48 -36.06 24.83
C ASP A 881 -34.69 -35.30 25.42
N GLN A 882 -35.38 -34.46 24.63
CA GLN A 882 -36.54 -33.71 25.09
C GLN A 882 -37.72 -34.62 25.46
N LEU A 883 -38.33 -34.33 26.60
CA LEU A 883 -39.55 -35.00 27.09
C LEU A 883 -40.74 -34.04 26.96
N ASP A 884 -41.91 -34.57 26.59
CA ASP A 884 -43.17 -33.81 26.49
C ASP A 884 -43.83 -33.56 27.86
N GLU A 885 -43.24 -34.07 28.95
CA GLU A 885 -43.76 -34.00 30.31
C GLU A 885 -42.81 -33.22 31.24
N GLU A 886 -43.33 -32.47 32.22
CA GLU A 886 -42.51 -31.83 33.26
C GLU A 886 -42.07 -32.88 34.30
N PRO A 887 -40.77 -33.23 34.39
CA PRO A 887 -40.32 -34.28 35.30
C PRO A 887 -40.42 -33.80 36.76
N VAL A 888 -40.98 -34.66 37.63
CA VAL A 888 -41.20 -34.34 39.06
C VAL A 888 -39.89 -34.38 39.87
N MET A 889 -38.88 -35.14 39.44
CA MET A 889 -37.52 -35.16 40.02
C MET A 889 -36.53 -35.83 39.04
N TYR A 890 -35.30 -35.32 38.92
CA TYR A 890 -34.25 -35.87 38.04
C TYR A 890 -33.50 -37.02 38.71
N ILE A 891 -33.37 -38.19 38.05
CA ILE A 891 -32.41 -39.24 38.43
C ILE A 891 -31.13 -39.11 37.60
N GLY A 892 -30.13 -38.44 38.18
CA GLY A 892 -28.76 -38.36 37.67
C GLY A 892 -27.80 -37.90 38.77
N MET A 893 -26.93 -36.90 38.50
CA MET A 893 -25.91 -36.50 39.47
C MET A 893 -26.45 -36.07 40.84
N ASP A 894 -27.63 -35.44 40.87
CA ASP A 894 -28.32 -35.04 42.11
C ASP A 894 -28.83 -36.26 42.90
N SER A 895 -29.35 -37.28 42.22
CA SER A 895 -29.74 -38.55 42.84
C SER A 895 -28.54 -39.35 43.33
N HIS A 896 -27.40 -39.29 42.64
CA HIS A 896 -26.15 -39.84 43.15
C HIS A 896 -25.73 -39.12 44.45
N GLY A 897 -25.88 -37.79 44.51
CA GLY A 897 -25.72 -37.03 45.75
C GLY A 897 -26.65 -37.53 46.86
N LEU A 898 -27.96 -37.68 46.58
CA LEU A 898 -28.94 -38.21 47.53
C LEU A 898 -28.57 -39.61 48.03
N VAL A 899 -28.19 -40.55 47.15
CA VAL A 899 -27.74 -41.92 47.51
C VAL A 899 -26.48 -41.91 48.38
N GLN A 900 -25.55 -40.98 48.14
CA GLN A 900 -24.35 -40.82 48.98
C GLN A 900 -24.65 -40.18 50.34
N THR A 901 -25.72 -39.38 50.44
CA THR A 901 -26.17 -38.75 51.71
C THR A 901 -27.19 -39.60 52.50
N ALA A 902 -27.77 -40.64 51.89
CA ALA A 902 -28.76 -41.48 52.52
C ALA A 902 -28.16 -42.35 53.65
N PRO A 903 -28.82 -42.48 54.82
CA PRO A 903 -28.34 -43.33 55.92
C PRO A 903 -28.25 -44.81 55.50
N ARG A 904 -27.06 -45.42 55.67
CA ARG A 904 -26.78 -46.82 55.25
C ARG A 904 -26.90 -47.84 56.38
N ALA A 905 -27.89 -47.70 57.26
CA ALA A 905 -28.14 -48.67 58.32
C ALA A 905 -28.99 -49.85 57.81
N GLN A 906 -28.71 -51.07 58.26
CA GLN A 906 -29.64 -52.19 58.08
C GLN A 906 -30.95 -51.89 58.81
N SER A 907 -32.07 -52.02 58.11
CA SER A 907 -33.41 -51.89 58.69
C SER A 907 -34.18 -53.19 58.51
N GLU A 908 -34.90 -53.62 59.55
CA GLU A 908 -35.78 -54.79 59.46
C GLU A 908 -37.11 -54.47 58.74
N ARG A 909 -37.46 -53.19 58.59
CA ARG A 909 -38.69 -52.73 57.90
C ARG A 909 -38.45 -51.41 57.16
N VAL A 910 -39.05 -51.27 55.98
CA VAL A 910 -39.02 -50.06 55.17
C VAL A 910 -40.46 -49.59 54.93
N LEU A 911 -40.70 -48.28 55.03
CA LEU A 911 -41.96 -47.64 54.66
C LEU A 911 -41.74 -46.89 53.35
N ASP A 912 -42.33 -47.39 52.26
CA ASP A 912 -42.37 -46.71 50.98
C ASP A 912 -43.57 -45.76 50.95
N LEU A 913 -43.31 -44.46 50.77
CA LEU A 913 -44.32 -43.42 50.71
C LEU A 913 -44.69 -43.03 49.27
N CYS A 914 -44.13 -43.70 48.26
CA CYS A 914 -44.33 -43.43 46.83
C CYS A 914 -44.18 -41.94 46.46
N CYS A 915 -43.28 -41.22 47.13
CA CYS A 915 -42.99 -39.81 46.82
C CYS A 915 -41.99 -39.66 45.66
N GLY A 916 -42.26 -40.34 44.53
CA GLY A 916 -41.65 -40.02 43.22
C GLY A 916 -40.12 -40.02 43.08
N SER A 917 -39.33 -40.51 44.04
CA SER A 917 -37.86 -40.42 43.97
C SER A 917 -37.15 -41.67 43.46
N GLY A 918 -37.88 -42.73 43.06
CA GLY A 918 -37.36 -43.81 42.21
C GLY A 918 -36.08 -44.54 42.69
N ILE A 919 -35.70 -44.47 43.97
CA ILE A 919 -34.57 -45.27 44.47
C ILE A 919 -35.10 -46.66 44.83
N GLN A 920 -35.06 -47.56 43.85
CA GLN A 920 -35.19 -49.00 44.07
C GLN A 920 -33.77 -49.58 44.17
N GLY A 921 -33.41 -50.12 45.34
CA GLY A 921 -32.16 -50.87 45.48
C GLY A 921 -32.30 -52.26 44.86
N LEU A 922 -31.33 -52.67 44.04
CA LEU A 922 -31.15 -54.06 43.62
C LEU A 922 -30.41 -54.85 44.69
#